data_AF-A0A0E3SGE4-F1
#
_entry.id   AF-A0A0E3SGE4-F1
#
_cell.length_a   1.000
_cell.length_b   1.000
_cell.length_c   1.000
_cell.angle_alpha   90.00
_cell.angle_beta   90.00
_cell.angle_gamma   90.00
#
_symmetry.space_group_name_H-M   'P 1'
#
loop_
_entity.id
_entity.type
_entity.pdbx_description
1 polymer ?
#
loop_
_entity_poly.entity_id
_entity_poly.type
_entity_poly.pdbx_seq_one_letter_code
_entity_poly.pdbx_strand_id
1 'polypeptide(L)'
;MNVLLSIKPIYVNEILAGKKIFEFRKSIFKKKDISKVFIYSSSPVKKIVASFEIARIIADSPQKLWDKCQKYGGISENDFFDYFKNSDIGYAIEITNLNELSEPINPYKLKKNFRPPQSYCYLPLDYFENKSINSISRVKNQDIVILESDNEYLTNSNDNNNNSKTQKQTKFFNGNEFQKMTELSEELLKNSIIKEEKVGWVETELDQIAEIIMGQSPPSSTYNENSIGLPFFQGKAEFTELHPIVSKWCLEPNKIAETNDILISVRAPVGATNIANQKCCIGRGLAAIRYPHCNKYVFYFLRLIENELDEKGTGTTFKAISGAVLKSEKIPFAPLPEQRSIVSKIEQLFSELDNGISNLKLAQEQLKVYRQAVLKKAFEGELTKKWREQQTDLPNAGELLQRIRKEKEKAAKVSGKKLKQVKPFTENELEDLNRLPSEWNWVKIGDLTLGVEYGTSAKSKESGDVAVLRMGNIQNGRFDWSNLVYSRDKIEIEKYLLRRDDVLFNRTNSPELVGKTAVYKGERPAIFAGYLIRINQLPELVVADYLNYFLNCHIAKVHGNSVKTDGVNQSNINGEKLGNYPFPLCSLSEQQAIVQEIETRLSICDKIEQDIETNLEKAEALRQSILKKAFEGKLLNERELAEVQGAEDWEPAEVLLERIRRKEQGMKKMEKENEL
;
A
#
# COMPACT_ATOMS: atom_id res chain seq x y z
N MET A 1 8.42 14.39 -19.76
CA MET A 1 7.54 14.19 -18.57
C MET A 1 6.62 15.39 -18.40
N ASN A 2 5.42 15.24 -17.85
CA ASN A 2 4.58 16.38 -17.47
C ASN A 2 4.83 16.80 -16.01
N VAL A 3 4.44 18.02 -15.65
CA VAL A 3 4.54 18.55 -14.28
C VAL A 3 3.18 19.09 -13.85
N LEU A 4 2.80 18.94 -12.59
CA LEU A 4 1.66 19.61 -11.99
C LEU A 4 2.12 20.67 -10.98
N LEU A 5 1.65 21.90 -11.16
CA LEU A 5 1.86 23.01 -10.23
C LEU A 5 0.58 23.32 -9.47
N SER A 6 0.68 23.48 -8.15
CA SER A 6 -0.39 24.08 -7.35
C SER A 6 -0.22 25.60 -7.35
N ILE A 7 -1.24 26.32 -7.81
CA ILE A 7 -1.25 27.79 -7.93
C ILE A 7 -2.50 28.35 -7.24
N LYS A 8 -2.36 29.48 -6.51
CA LYS A 8 -3.52 30.16 -5.89
C LYS A 8 -4.47 30.69 -6.98
N PRO A 9 -5.80 30.59 -6.79
CA PRO A 9 -6.79 31.01 -7.80
C PRO A 9 -6.58 32.42 -8.37
N ILE A 10 -6.15 33.38 -7.53
CA ILE A 10 -5.87 34.75 -7.99
C ILE A 10 -4.78 34.79 -9.09
N TYR A 11 -3.71 34.02 -8.93
CA TYR A 11 -2.62 33.97 -9.92
C TYR A 11 -2.98 33.12 -11.14
N VAL A 12 -3.81 32.09 -10.96
CA VAL A 12 -4.37 31.31 -12.08
C VAL A 12 -5.18 32.22 -13.00
N ASN A 13 -6.04 33.07 -12.43
CA ASN A 13 -6.86 34.00 -13.21
C ASN A 13 -5.99 35.00 -13.98
N GLU A 14 -4.92 35.50 -13.37
CA GLU A 14 -3.96 36.40 -14.05
C GLU A 14 -3.18 35.68 -15.16
N ILE A 15 -2.87 34.39 -15.01
CA ILE A 15 -2.25 33.56 -16.06
C ILE A 15 -3.23 33.37 -17.23
N LEU A 16 -4.48 32.97 -16.94
CA LEU A 16 -5.52 32.76 -17.95
C LEU A 16 -5.90 34.05 -18.70
N ALA A 17 -5.85 35.20 -18.02
CA ALA A 17 -6.05 36.51 -18.63
C ALA A 17 -4.83 37.00 -19.45
N GLY A 18 -3.73 36.23 -19.49
CA GLY A 18 -2.50 36.60 -20.19
C GLY A 18 -1.70 37.73 -19.54
N LYS A 19 -2.07 38.17 -18.34
CA LYS A 19 -1.41 39.27 -17.61
C LYS A 19 -0.16 38.80 -16.85
N LYS A 20 -0.17 37.54 -16.40
CA LYS A 20 0.94 36.87 -15.73
C LYS A 20 1.58 35.85 -16.66
N ILE A 21 2.79 36.15 -17.13
CA ILE A 21 3.55 35.27 -18.04
C ILE A 21 4.71 34.56 -17.33
N PHE A 22 5.04 34.99 -16.09
CA PHE A 22 6.05 34.32 -15.26
C PHE A 22 5.41 33.71 -14.03
N GLU A 23 5.63 32.40 -13.82
CA GLU A 23 5.29 31.72 -12.58
C GLU A 23 6.54 31.59 -11.69
N PHE A 24 6.45 32.10 -10.47
CA PHE A 24 7.58 32.15 -9.55
C PHE A 24 7.61 30.96 -8.60
N ARG A 25 8.79 30.37 -8.42
CA ARG A 25 9.00 29.19 -7.56
C ARG A 25 10.30 29.28 -6.77
N LYS A 26 10.29 28.77 -5.54
CA LYS A 26 11.52 28.58 -4.72
C LYS A 26 12.38 27.41 -5.18
N SER A 27 11.79 26.46 -5.90
CA SER A 27 12.46 25.26 -6.39
C SER A 27 12.02 24.97 -7.82
N ILE A 28 12.91 24.34 -8.58
CA ILE A 28 12.65 23.96 -9.97
C ILE A 28 12.68 22.43 -10.13
N PHE A 29 12.13 21.96 -11.25
CA PHE A 29 12.14 20.55 -11.63
C PHE A 29 13.58 20.02 -11.76
N LYS A 30 13.86 18.88 -11.13
CA LYS A 30 15.14 18.16 -11.27
C LYS A 30 15.32 17.54 -12.67
N LYS A 31 14.22 17.09 -13.31
CA LYS A 31 14.24 16.55 -14.68
C LYS A 31 14.21 17.71 -15.68
N LYS A 32 15.04 17.62 -16.74
CA LYS A 32 15.15 18.68 -17.76
C LYS A 32 14.17 18.49 -18.92
N ASP A 33 13.65 17.28 -19.12
CA ASP A 33 12.73 16.90 -20.18
C ASP A 33 11.26 17.16 -19.80
N ILE A 34 10.90 18.42 -19.54
CA ILE A 34 9.51 18.79 -19.23
C ILE A 34 8.76 19.07 -20.53
N SER A 35 7.69 18.31 -20.76
CA SER A 35 6.83 18.43 -21.95
C SER A 35 5.74 19.47 -21.74
N LYS A 36 4.90 19.30 -20.71
CA LYS A 36 3.87 20.28 -20.33
C LYS A 36 3.79 20.46 -18.82
N VAL A 37 3.37 21.65 -18.40
CA VAL A 37 3.06 22.01 -17.02
C VAL A 37 1.56 22.21 -16.88
N PHE A 38 0.91 21.38 -16.06
CA PHE A 38 -0.49 21.48 -15.68
C PHE A 38 -0.66 22.37 -14.45
N ILE A 39 -1.74 23.14 -14.42
CA ILE A 39 -2.09 24.05 -13.34
C ILE A 39 -3.24 23.47 -12.53
N TYR A 40 -2.95 23.05 -11.30
CA TYR A 40 -3.94 22.82 -10.26
C TYR A 40 -4.25 24.15 -9.55
N SER A 41 -5.48 24.63 -9.68
CA SER A 41 -5.97 25.78 -8.94
C SER A 41 -6.36 25.36 -7.52
N SER A 42 -5.69 25.93 -6.52
CA SER A 42 -5.87 25.55 -5.12
C SER A 42 -7.25 25.97 -4.56
N SER A 43 -7.46 25.81 -3.26
CA SER A 43 -8.74 26.19 -2.63
C SER A 43 -9.14 27.64 -2.95
N PRO A 44 -10.42 27.93 -3.27
CA PRO A 44 -11.57 27.01 -3.25
C PRO A 44 -11.80 26.16 -4.51
N VAL A 45 -11.10 26.43 -5.62
CA VAL A 45 -11.36 25.80 -6.94
C VAL A 45 -11.07 24.30 -6.93
N LYS A 46 -9.91 23.89 -6.39
CA LYS A 46 -9.50 22.49 -6.18
C LYS A 46 -9.57 21.59 -7.44
N LYS A 47 -9.28 22.13 -8.62
CA LYS A 47 -9.30 21.43 -9.91
C LYS A 47 -8.07 21.75 -10.74
N ILE A 48 -7.75 20.88 -11.70
CA ILE A 48 -6.76 21.16 -12.73
C ILE A 48 -7.48 21.88 -13.86
N VAL A 49 -7.02 23.09 -14.20
CA VAL A 49 -7.79 24.04 -15.01
C VAL A 49 -7.11 24.42 -16.32
N ALA A 50 -5.80 24.25 -16.42
CA ALA A 50 -5.03 24.63 -17.61
C ALA A 50 -3.72 23.86 -17.70
N SER A 51 -3.06 23.95 -18.85
CA SER A 51 -1.68 23.54 -19.05
C SER A 51 -0.92 24.56 -19.89
N PHE A 52 0.41 24.56 -19.79
CA PHE A 52 1.29 25.41 -20.59
C PHE A 52 2.63 24.72 -20.84
N GLU A 53 3.41 25.27 -21.77
CA GLU A 53 4.78 24.86 -22.07
C GLU A 53 5.77 25.89 -21.54
N ILE A 54 7.00 25.45 -21.27
CA ILE A 54 8.02 26.30 -20.67
C ILE A 54 8.85 26.93 -21.79
N ALA A 55 8.79 28.27 -21.91
CA ALA A 55 9.65 28.98 -22.87
C ALA A 55 11.10 29.03 -22.38
N ARG A 56 11.30 29.45 -21.13
CA ARG A 56 12.59 29.42 -20.43
C ARG A 56 12.38 29.49 -18.92
N ILE A 57 13.45 29.22 -18.19
CA ILE A 57 13.49 29.35 -16.73
C ILE A 57 14.65 30.27 -16.38
N ILE A 58 14.36 31.31 -15.59
CA ILE A 58 15.39 32.24 -15.06
C ILE A 58 15.63 31.86 -13.61
N ALA A 59 16.87 31.53 -13.26
CA ALA A 59 17.31 31.26 -11.89
C ALA A 59 18.22 32.41 -11.44
N ASP A 60 17.83 33.14 -10.40
CA ASP A 60 18.59 34.30 -9.90
C ASP A 60 18.17 34.64 -8.47
N SER A 61 18.82 35.65 -7.86
CA SER A 61 18.37 36.18 -6.57
C SER A 61 16.98 36.82 -6.68
N PRO A 62 16.16 36.81 -5.61
CA PRO A 62 14.82 37.40 -5.64
C PRO A 62 14.78 38.84 -6.16
N GLN A 63 15.75 39.68 -5.75
CA GLN A 63 15.84 41.05 -6.24
C GLN A 63 16.00 41.11 -7.77
N LYS A 64 16.94 40.33 -8.33
CA LYS A 64 17.18 40.32 -9.78
C LYS A 64 16.03 39.71 -10.56
N LEU A 65 15.33 38.72 -9.99
CA LEU A 65 14.11 38.18 -10.59
C LEU A 65 13.00 39.21 -10.63
N TRP A 66 12.83 39.99 -9.56
CA TRP A 66 11.88 41.08 -9.49
C TRP A 66 12.16 42.11 -10.57
N ASP A 67 13.39 42.63 -10.62
CA ASP A 67 13.79 43.65 -11.60
C ASP A 67 13.52 43.21 -13.05
N LYS A 68 13.77 41.93 -13.36
CA LYS A 68 13.60 41.34 -14.70
C LYS A 68 12.15 41.01 -15.04
N CYS A 69 11.34 40.58 -14.07
CA CYS A 69 10.06 39.91 -14.34
C CYS A 69 8.83 40.64 -13.80
N GLN A 70 9.00 41.68 -12.96
CA GLN A 70 7.89 42.36 -12.25
C GLN A 70 6.76 42.82 -13.18
N LYS A 71 7.10 43.33 -14.38
CA LYS A 71 6.14 43.86 -15.36
C LYS A 71 5.07 42.84 -15.77
N TYR A 72 5.41 41.55 -15.75
CA TYR A 72 4.52 40.45 -16.15
C TYR A 72 4.44 39.34 -15.09
N GLY A 73 4.76 39.69 -13.84
CA GLY A 73 4.80 38.77 -12.71
C GLY A 73 3.43 38.52 -12.07
N GLY A 74 2.44 39.39 -12.31
CA GLY A 74 1.07 39.25 -11.79
C GLY A 74 0.98 39.07 -10.27
N ILE A 75 1.93 39.63 -9.53
CA ILE A 75 2.04 39.57 -8.06
C ILE A 75 2.57 40.92 -7.58
N SER A 76 2.13 41.37 -6.40
CA SER A 76 2.62 42.62 -5.80
C SER A 76 4.07 42.45 -5.33
N GLU A 77 4.82 43.56 -5.23
CA GLU A 77 6.20 43.54 -4.74
C GLU A 77 6.31 42.95 -3.33
N ASN A 78 5.42 43.37 -2.44
CA ASN A 78 5.37 42.86 -1.07
C ASN A 78 5.11 41.34 -1.04
N ASP A 79 4.10 40.86 -1.79
CA ASP A 79 3.78 39.43 -1.84
C ASP A 79 4.91 38.61 -2.47
N PHE A 80 5.63 39.18 -3.44
CA PHE A 80 6.77 38.54 -4.09
C PHE A 80 7.94 38.35 -3.10
N PHE A 81 8.34 39.41 -2.41
CA PHE A 81 9.45 39.32 -1.45
C PHE A 81 9.09 38.53 -0.19
N ASP A 82 7.85 38.62 0.27
CA ASP A 82 7.34 37.74 1.33
C ASP A 82 7.33 36.28 0.89
N TYR A 83 6.94 36.00 -0.37
CA TYR A 83 7.02 34.66 -0.92
C TYR A 83 8.47 34.17 -0.89
N PHE A 84 9.45 34.94 -1.37
CA PHE A 84 10.87 34.56 -1.40
C PHE A 84 11.66 34.78 -0.10
N LYS A 85 10.97 35.08 1.02
CA LYS A 85 11.63 35.23 2.32
C LYS A 85 12.49 34.00 2.66
N ASN A 86 13.72 34.26 3.08
CA ASN A 86 14.75 33.26 3.38
C ASN A 86 15.13 32.36 2.19
N SER A 87 15.14 32.90 0.97
CA SER A 87 15.57 32.17 -0.23
C SER A 87 16.62 32.98 -1.00
N ASP A 88 17.84 32.44 -1.12
CA ASP A 88 18.94 33.11 -1.83
C ASP A 88 18.78 33.02 -3.35
N ILE A 89 18.05 32.00 -3.82
CA ILE A 89 17.77 31.74 -5.24
C ILE A 89 16.28 31.50 -5.42
N GLY A 90 15.70 32.12 -6.44
CA GLY A 90 14.37 31.81 -6.94
C GLY A 90 14.38 31.41 -8.41
N TYR A 91 13.22 31.00 -8.90
CA TYR A 91 13.01 30.62 -10.29
C TYR A 91 11.79 31.36 -10.85
N ALA A 92 11.93 31.94 -12.04
CA ALA A 92 10.82 32.44 -12.84
C ALA A 92 10.63 31.54 -14.06
N ILE A 93 9.49 30.87 -14.14
CA ILE A 93 9.10 29.98 -15.24
C ILE A 93 8.29 30.79 -16.23
N GLU A 94 8.80 30.99 -17.45
CA GLU A 94 8.09 31.69 -18.51
C GLU A 94 7.07 30.77 -19.18
N ILE A 95 5.82 31.21 -19.18
CA ILE A 95 4.65 30.50 -19.69
C ILE A 95 4.50 30.78 -21.19
N THR A 96 4.48 29.72 -22.00
CA THR A 96 4.08 29.77 -23.41
C THR A 96 3.07 28.68 -23.74
N ASN A 97 2.41 28.76 -24.89
CA ASN A 97 1.42 27.77 -25.35
C ASN A 97 0.38 27.41 -24.27
N LEU A 98 -0.17 28.43 -23.60
CA LEU A 98 -1.17 28.27 -22.56
C LEU A 98 -2.47 27.73 -23.15
N ASN A 99 -2.97 26.64 -22.58
CA ASN A 99 -4.21 25.98 -22.96
C ASN A 99 -5.12 25.81 -21.74
N GLU A 100 -6.21 26.57 -21.70
CA GLU A 100 -7.27 26.37 -20.71
C GLU A 100 -8.05 25.09 -21.02
N LEU A 101 -8.35 24.28 -19.99
CA LEU A 101 -9.10 23.05 -20.15
C LEU A 101 -10.59 23.38 -20.21
N SER A 102 -11.25 23.00 -21.32
CA SER A 102 -12.70 23.17 -21.50
C SER A 102 -13.52 22.50 -20.38
N GLU A 103 -13.05 21.37 -19.87
CA GLU A 103 -13.56 20.75 -18.65
C GLU A 103 -12.47 20.65 -17.57
N PRO A 104 -12.53 21.48 -16.50
CA PRO A 104 -11.62 21.37 -15.38
C PRO A 104 -11.66 19.99 -14.70
N ILE A 105 -10.49 19.36 -14.62
CA ILE A 105 -10.34 17.99 -14.13
C ILE A 105 -10.37 18.00 -12.61
N ASN A 106 -11.21 17.15 -12.02
CA ASN A 106 -11.22 16.90 -10.58
C ASN A 106 -10.21 15.79 -10.26
N PRO A 107 -9.02 16.09 -9.71
CA PRO A 107 -7.99 15.09 -9.49
C PRO A 107 -8.35 14.08 -8.39
N TYR A 108 -9.29 14.43 -7.49
CA TYR A 108 -9.79 13.50 -6.47
C TYR A 108 -10.63 12.37 -7.05
N LYS A 109 -11.18 12.54 -8.27
CA LYS A 109 -11.84 11.45 -9.01
C LYS A 109 -10.83 10.50 -9.68
N LEU A 110 -9.63 10.98 -9.97
CA LEU A 110 -8.56 10.18 -10.60
C LEU A 110 -7.69 9.48 -9.56
N LYS A 111 -7.56 10.06 -8.36
CA LYS A 111 -6.83 9.49 -7.23
C LYS A 111 -7.58 9.85 -5.94
N LYS A 112 -8.15 8.84 -5.28
CA LYS A 112 -8.97 8.99 -4.06
C LYS A 112 -8.25 9.76 -2.93
N ASN A 113 -6.92 9.62 -2.87
CA ASN A 113 -6.04 10.30 -1.91
C ASN A 113 -5.15 11.38 -2.56
N PHE A 114 -5.63 12.07 -3.60
CA PHE A 114 -4.88 13.14 -4.24
C PHE A 114 -4.53 14.25 -3.24
N ARG A 115 -3.26 14.63 -3.16
CA ARG A 115 -2.79 15.79 -2.41
C ARG A 115 -2.15 16.78 -3.38
N PRO A 116 -2.58 18.06 -3.40
CA PRO A 116 -1.96 19.03 -4.27
C PRO A 116 -0.49 19.25 -3.87
N PRO A 117 0.43 19.33 -4.85
CA PRO A 117 1.85 19.45 -4.54
C PRO A 117 2.16 20.81 -3.91
N GLN A 118 3.06 20.83 -2.92
CA GLN A 118 3.51 22.08 -2.30
C GLN A 118 4.41 22.89 -3.24
N SER A 119 5.29 22.22 -4.01
CA SER A 119 6.12 22.85 -5.05
C SER A 119 5.64 22.43 -6.44
N TYR A 120 5.83 21.17 -6.78
CA TYR A 120 5.36 20.53 -8.01
C TYR A 120 5.33 19.00 -7.84
N CYS A 121 4.66 18.27 -8.71
CA CYS A 121 4.86 16.82 -8.85
C CYS A 121 4.95 16.43 -10.33
N TYR A 122 5.60 15.30 -10.63
CA TYR A 122 5.69 14.79 -11.99
C TYR A 122 4.45 13.98 -12.34
N LEU A 123 3.97 14.19 -13.55
CA LEU A 123 2.90 13.41 -14.16
C LEU A 123 3.46 12.67 -15.39
N PRO A 124 3.08 11.39 -15.59
CA PRO A 124 3.27 10.70 -16.86
C PRO A 124 2.77 11.54 -18.05
N LEU A 125 3.31 11.28 -19.25
CA LEU A 125 2.91 12.01 -20.46
C LEU A 125 1.42 11.79 -20.81
N ASP A 126 0.95 10.56 -20.58
CA ASP A 126 -0.40 10.05 -20.81
C ASP A 126 -1.36 10.27 -19.62
N TYR A 127 -0.94 11.02 -18.59
CA TYR A 127 -1.68 11.10 -17.31
C TYR A 127 -3.14 11.55 -17.44
N PHE A 128 -3.47 12.39 -18.42
CA PHE A 128 -4.84 12.87 -18.67
C PHE A 128 -5.49 12.29 -19.93
N GLU A 129 -4.76 11.48 -20.71
CA GLU A 129 -5.27 10.88 -21.96
C GLU A 129 -6.09 9.61 -21.70
N ASN A 130 -6.08 9.08 -20.48
CA ASN A 130 -6.84 7.91 -20.04
C ASN A 130 -8.33 8.18 -19.78
N LYS A 131 -9.01 8.78 -20.78
CA LYS A 131 -10.47 8.72 -20.97
C LYS A 131 -10.77 8.21 -22.38
N SER A 132 -10.17 7.08 -22.72
CA SER A 132 -10.71 6.11 -23.67
C SER A 132 -9.96 4.80 -23.40
N ILE A 133 -10.70 3.71 -23.44
CA ILE A 133 -10.28 2.35 -23.16
C ILE A 133 -8.95 1.99 -23.86
N ASN A 134 -8.10 1.23 -23.15
CA ASN A 134 -6.94 0.47 -23.65
C ASN A 134 -5.77 1.24 -24.28
N SER A 135 -4.75 1.54 -23.49
CA SER A 135 -3.36 1.34 -23.96
C SER A 135 -2.38 1.35 -22.78
N ILE A 136 -1.56 0.33 -22.77
CA ILE A 136 -0.50 0.05 -21.82
C ILE A 136 0.71 0.94 -22.13
N SER A 137 1.27 1.62 -21.13
CA SER A 137 2.51 2.39 -21.26
C SER A 137 3.68 1.64 -20.60
N ARG A 138 4.69 1.32 -21.44
CA ARG A 138 5.99 0.73 -21.04
C ARG A 138 6.72 1.63 -20.05
N VAL A 139 7.02 1.12 -18.85
CA VAL A 139 7.98 1.74 -17.94
C VAL A 139 9.39 1.48 -18.49
N LYS A 140 10.15 2.54 -18.81
CA LYS A 140 11.55 2.42 -19.22
C LYS A 140 12.41 2.02 -18.01
N ASN A 141 13.19 0.95 -18.17
CA ASN A 141 14.15 0.36 -17.21
C ASN A 141 15.23 1.31 -16.64
N GLN A 142 15.26 2.59 -16.99
CA GLN A 142 16.30 3.52 -16.53
C GLN A 142 16.03 4.14 -15.14
N ASP A 143 14.79 4.13 -14.65
CA ASP A 143 14.46 4.69 -13.33
C ASP A 143 14.70 3.68 -12.16
N ILE A 144 15.18 2.46 -12.43
CA ILE A 144 15.42 1.38 -11.43
C ILE A 144 16.93 1.24 -11.05
N VAL A 145 17.82 2.02 -11.65
CA VAL A 145 19.30 1.82 -11.52
C VAL A 145 19.90 2.30 -10.18
N ILE A 146 19.13 2.89 -9.27
CA ILE A 146 19.70 3.43 -8.01
C ILE A 146 19.89 2.36 -6.90
N LEU A 147 19.33 1.16 -7.07
CA LEU A 147 19.40 0.11 -6.03
C LEU A 147 20.64 -0.79 -6.11
N GLU A 148 21.43 -0.73 -7.19
CA GLU A 148 22.61 -1.59 -7.33
C GLU A 148 23.88 -1.01 -6.68
N SER A 149 24.07 0.32 -6.67
CA SER A 149 25.32 0.92 -6.20
C SER A 149 25.54 0.91 -4.68
N ASP A 150 24.48 0.64 -3.90
CA ASP A 150 24.53 0.65 -2.43
C ASP A 150 24.60 -0.77 -1.82
N ASN A 151 24.66 -1.82 -2.66
CA ASN A 151 24.57 -3.25 -2.29
C ASN A 151 25.91 -3.95 -2.01
N GLU A 152 27.06 -3.28 -2.16
CA GLU A 152 28.38 -3.94 -2.05
C GLU A 152 28.84 -4.32 -0.62
N TYR A 153 28.08 -3.98 0.43
CA TYR A 153 28.55 -4.16 1.82
C TYR A 153 27.65 -5.00 2.73
N LEU A 154 26.61 -5.65 2.20
CA LEU A 154 25.68 -6.47 3.01
C LEU A 154 26.17 -7.91 3.29
N THR A 155 27.42 -8.25 2.99
CA THR A 155 27.97 -9.61 3.23
C THR A 155 28.90 -9.75 4.42
N ASN A 156 29.25 -8.69 5.16
CA ASN A 156 30.15 -8.81 6.31
C ASN A 156 29.60 -8.15 7.58
N SER A 157 28.84 -8.92 8.37
CA SER A 157 28.80 -8.76 9.82
C SER A 157 28.90 -10.14 10.47
N ASN A 158 29.97 -10.33 11.24
CA ASN A 158 30.37 -11.56 11.90
C ASN A 158 29.25 -12.21 12.74
N ASP A 159 28.93 -13.47 12.42
CA ASP A 159 28.49 -14.45 13.40
C ASP A 159 29.34 -15.72 13.20
N ASN A 160 30.27 -15.96 14.12
CA ASN A 160 31.00 -17.21 14.23
C ASN A 160 30.06 -18.26 14.84
N ASN A 161 29.48 -19.13 14.02
CA ASN A 161 29.37 -20.57 14.30
C ASN A 161 28.84 -21.36 13.10
N ASN A 162 29.48 -22.51 12.86
CA ASN A 162 29.33 -23.43 11.74
C ASN A 162 27.91 -23.98 11.52
N ASN A 163 27.37 -23.89 10.29
CA ASN A 163 27.15 -25.06 9.42
C ASN A 163 26.47 -24.71 8.06
N SER A 164 27.13 -25.15 6.99
CA SER A 164 26.66 -25.56 5.65
C SER A 164 25.61 -24.76 4.84
N LYS A 165 26.12 -24.13 3.77
CA LYS A 165 25.60 -24.11 2.37
C LYS A 165 24.14 -23.67 2.12
N THR A 166 23.95 -22.37 1.86
CA THR A 166 23.34 -21.85 0.61
C THR A 166 23.55 -20.32 0.52
N GLN A 167 24.58 -19.88 -0.22
CA GLN A 167 24.69 -18.47 -0.63
C GLN A 167 23.65 -18.21 -1.73
N LYS A 168 22.48 -17.68 -1.36
CA LYS A 168 21.55 -17.08 -2.33
C LYS A 168 21.97 -15.63 -2.55
N GLN A 169 22.56 -15.35 -3.72
CA GLN A 169 22.71 -13.99 -4.23
C GLN A 169 21.33 -13.32 -4.32
N THR A 170 21.15 -12.22 -3.60
CA THR A 170 19.96 -11.37 -3.66
C THR A 170 19.95 -10.59 -4.97
N LYS A 171 19.34 -11.15 -6.02
CA LYS A 171 18.97 -10.41 -7.22
C LYS A 171 17.79 -9.49 -6.88
N PHE A 172 18.00 -8.19 -6.90
CA PHE A 172 16.91 -7.21 -6.88
C PHE A 172 16.27 -7.10 -8.27
N PHE A 173 14.98 -6.74 -8.29
CA PHE A 173 14.03 -6.79 -9.40
C PHE A 173 14.57 -6.35 -10.77
N ASN A 174 14.41 -7.22 -11.77
CA ASN A 174 14.44 -6.84 -13.18
C ASN A 174 13.00 -6.47 -13.62
N GLY A 175 12.83 -5.32 -14.29
CA GLY A 175 11.55 -4.83 -14.83
C GLY A 175 10.84 -5.75 -15.85
N ASN A 176 11.41 -6.94 -16.15
CA ASN A 176 10.85 -7.94 -17.05
C ASN A 176 9.50 -8.50 -16.58
N GLU A 177 9.21 -8.52 -15.28
CA GLU A 177 8.00 -9.19 -14.76
C GLU A 177 6.75 -8.32 -14.86
N PHE A 178 6.90 -7.00 -14.66
CA PHE A 178 5.86 -6.02 -15.00
C PHE A 178 5.53 -6.08 -16.48
N GLN A 179 6.56 -6.25 -17.31
CA GLN A 179 6.39 -6.40 -18.75
C GLN A 179 5.62 -7.67 -19.11
N LYS A 180 5.82 -8.80 -18.41
CA LYS A 180 5.03 -10.02 -18.62
C LYS A 180 3.55 -9.88 -18.25
N MET A 181 3.21 -9.33 -17.08
CA MET A 181 1.79 -9.08 -16.72
C MET A 181 1.10 -8.14 -17.71
N THR A 182 1.88 -7.19 -18.21
CA THR A 182 1.46 -6.19 -19.17
C THR A 182 1.25 -6.82 -20.56
N GLU A 183 2.19 -7.63 -21.04
CA GLU A 183 2.09 -8.40 -22.28
C GLU A 183 0.92 -9.40 -22.23
N LEU A 184 0.71 -10.06 -21.09
CA LEU A 184 -0.43 -10.96 -20.87
C LEU A 184 -1.77 -10.21 -20.97
N SER A 185 -1.83 -9.02 -20.38
CA SER A 185 -3.00 -8.13 -20.49
C SER A 185 -3.22 -7.66 -21.93
N GLU A 186 -2.16 -7.28 -22.65
CA GLU A 186 -2.23 -6.91 -24.08
C GLU A 186 -2.67 -8.07 -24.97
N GLU A 187 -2.17 -9.28 -24.73
CA GLU A 187 -2.56 -10.50 -25.46
C GLU A 187 -4.03 -10.82 -25.22
N LEU A 188 -4.47 -10.78 -23.97
CA LEU A 188 -5.87 -10.95 -23.61
C LEU A 188 -6.73 -9.87 -24.29
N LEU A 189 -6.28 -8.61 -24.36
CA LEU A 189 -7.01 -7.52 -25.01
C LEU A 189 -7.04 -7.66 -26.54
N LYS A 190 -5.97 -8.16 -27.19
CA LYS A 190 -5.96 -8.42 -28.64
C LYS A 190 -6.99 -9.48 -29.05
N ASN A 191 -7.24 -10.45 -28.18
CA ASN A 191 -8.27 -11.47 -28.39
C ASN A 191 -9.72 -10.96 -28.21
N SER A 192 -9.93 -9.66 -27.93
CA SER A 192 -11.27 -9.07 -27.71
C SER A 192 -11.97 -8.52 -28.97
N ILE A 193 -11.34 -8.63 -30.15
CA ILE A 193 -11.94 -8.22 -31.44
C ILE A 193 -12.06 -9.44 -32.35
N ILE A 194 -12.79 -10.47 -31.93
CA ILE A 194 -13.23 -11.55 -32.82
C ILE A 194 -14.72 -11.75 -32.59
N LYS A 195 -15.48 -11.64 -33.69
CA LYS A 195 -16.92 -11.91 -33.74
C LYS A 195 -17.10 -13.42 -33.65
N GLU A 196 -17.92 -13.82 -32.67
CA GLU A 196 -18.61 -15.10 -32.39
C GLU A 196 -18.45 -16.23 -33.43
N GLU A 197 -18.27 -17.48 -33.02
CA GLU A 197 -19.35 -18.24 -32.36
C GLU A 197 -18.85 -19.26 -31.31
N LYS A 198 -19.64 -19.40 -30.24
CA LYS A 198 -19.60 -20.55 -29.34
C LYS A 198 -20.12 -21.80 -30.07
N VAL A 199 -19.34 -22.30 -31.04
CA VAL A 199 -19.75 -23.41 -31.90
C VAL A 199 -19.91 -24.67 -31.04
N GLY A 200 -21.12 -25.24 -31.03
CA GLY A 200 -21.43 -26.45 -30.29
C GLY A 200 -21.57 -26.26 -28.77
N TRP A 201 -21.71 -25.03 -28.27
CA TRP A 201 -22.05 -24.79 -26.86
C TRP A 201 -23.56 -24.73 -26.65
N VAL A 202 -24.01 -25.13 -25.46
CA VAL A 202 -25.41 -25.02 -25.03
C VAL A 202 -25.50 -24.28 -23.69
N GLU A 203 -26.48 -23.40 -23.52
CA GLU A 203 -26.82 -22.90 -22.19
C GLU A 203 -27.70 -23.92 -21.47
N THR A 204 -27.31 -24.35 -20.28
CA THR A 204 -28.06 -25.32 -19.47
C THR A 204 -28.02 -24.96 -18.00
N GLU A 205 -28.93 -25.54 -17.21
CA GLU A 205 -28.91 -25.45 -15.75
C GLU A 205 -27.88 -26.43 -15.16
N LEU A 206 -27.28 -26.05 -14.05
CA LEU A 206 -26.22 -26.82 -13.39
C LEU A 206 -26.68 -28.22 -12.99
N ASP A 207 -27.95 -28.37 -12.60
CA ASP A 207 -28.53 -29.66 -12.21
C ASP A 207 -28.75 -30.64 -13.37
N GLN A 208 -28.64 -30.17 -14.61
CA GLN A 208 -28.74 -31.01 -15.81
C GLN A 208 -27.42 -31.70 -16.14
N ILE A 209 -26.32 -31.20 -15.60
CA ILE A 209 -24.96 -31.69 -15.88
C ILE A 209 -24.27 -32.26 -14.64
N ALA A 210 -24.70 -31.88 -13.43
CA ALA A 210 -24.04 -32.23 -12.19
C ALA A 210 -25.02 -32.61 -11.08
N GLU A 211 -24.64 -33.61 -10.29
CA GLU A 211 -25.38 -33.97 -9.09
C GLU A 211 -25.04 -32.97 -7.97
N ILE A 212 -26.06 -32.37 -7.35
CA ILE A 212 -25.92 -31.40 -6.26
C ILE A 212 -26.38 -32.04 -4.94
N ILE A 213 -25.43 -32.22 -4.03
CA ILE A 213 -25.63 -32.87 -2.73
C ILE A 213 -25.55 -31.79 -1.64
N MET A 214 -26.71 -31.40 -1.11
CA MET A 214 -26.76 -30.45 0.00
C MET A 214 -26.26 -31.10 1.29
N GLY A 215 -25.32 -30.43 1.97
CA GLY A 215 -24.74 -30.92 3.22
C GLY A 215 -25.73 -30.91 4.38
N GLN A 216 -25.45 -31.73 5.38
CA GLN A 216 -26.26 -31.87 6.59
C GLN A 216 -25.35 -32.09 7.78
N SER A 217 -25.44 -31.24 8.79
CA SER A 217 -24.62 -31.39 10.00
C SER A 217 -24.98 -32.70 10.71
N PRO A 218 -24.01 -33.58 10.98
CA PRO A 218 -24.20 -34.70 11.88
C PRO A 218 -24.32 -34.21 13.34
N PRO A 219 -24.81 -35.04 14.28
CA PRO A 219 -24.87 -34.67 15.69
C PRO A 219 -23.49 -34.33 16.24
N SER A 220 -23.39 -33.36 17.16
CA SER A 220 -22.10 -32.92 17.68
C SER A 220 -21.32 -34.00 18.43
N SER A 221 -22.02 -35.03 18.92
CA SER A 221 -21.42 -36.20 19.57
C SER A 221 -20.68 -37.12 18.60
N THR A 222 -20.89 -37.00 17.28
CA THR A 222 -20.34 -37.94 16.30
C THR A 222 -19.12 -37.42 15.57
N TYR A 223 -18.65 -36.18 15.84
CA TYR A 223 -17.41 -35.65 15.28
C TYR A 223 -16.36 -35.28 16.34
N ASN A 224 -15.09 -35.44 15.98
CA ASN A 224 -13.92 -35.34 16.85
C ASN A 224 -12.72 -34.73 16.12
N GLU A 225 -11.65 -34.45 16.87
CA GLU A 225 -10.37 -33.94 16.36
C GLU A 225 -9.27 -35.02 16.40
N ASN A 226 -9.62 -36.26 16.75
CA ASN A 226 -8.71 -37.38 16.99
C ASN A 226 -8.45 -38.22 15.73
N SER A 227 -8.80 -37.73 14.54
CA SER A 227 -8.62 -38.47 13.28
C SER A 227 -9.43 -39.76 13.14
N ILE A 228 -10.58 -39.87 13.81
CA ILE A 228 -11.42 -41.08 13.78
C ILE A 228 -12.70 -40.84 12.96
N GLY A 229 -12.88 -41.61 11.89
CA GLY A 229 -14.03 -41.52 10.97
C GLY A 229 -13.68 -40.82 9.66
N LEU A 230 -14.69 -40.32 8.93
CA LEU A 230 -14.49 -39.55 7.70
C LEU A 230 -14.13 -38.10 8.00
N PRO A 231 -13.21 -37.47 7.25
CA PRO A 231 -12.97 -36.02 7.31
C PRO A 231 -14.28 -35.23 7.25
N PHE A 232 -14.46 -34.22 8.10
CA PHE A 232 -15.70 -33.46 8.21
C PHE A 232 -15.46 -31.97 7.99
N PHE A 233 -16.19 -31.41 7.02
CA PHE A 233 -16.14 -29.99 6.68
C PHE A 233 -17.51 -29.36 6.88
N GLN A 234 -17.60 -28.38 7.78
CA GLN A 234 -18.89 -27.76 8.14
C GLN A 234 -19.20 -26.50 7.33
N GLY A 235 -18.17 -25.81 6.84
CA GLY A 235 -18.23 -24.56 6.09
C GLY A 235 -16.87 -24.30 5.46
N LYS A 236 -16.62 -23.06 5.01
CA LYS A 236 -15.39 -22.72 4.28
C LYS A 236 -14.11 -22.58 5.12
N ALA A 237 -14.17 -22.76 6.44
CA ALA A 237 -13.06 -22.41 7.33
C ALA A 237 -11.79 -23.20 7.01
N GLU A 238 -11.97 -24.44 6.55
CA GLU A 238 -10.93 -25.36 6.14
C GLU A 238 -10.51 -25.21 4.66
N PHE A 239 -11.13 -24.31 3.89
CA PHE A 239 -10.82 -24.16 2.46
C PHE A 239 -9.48 -23.45 2.25
N THR A 240 -8.66 -24.00 1.38
CA THR A 240 -7.46 -23.35 0.81
C THR A 240 -7.73 -22.91 -0.63
N GLU A 241 -6.67 -22.61 -1.38
CA GLU A 241 -6.74 -22.27 -2.80
C GLU A 241 -7.32 -23.40 -3.67
N LEU A 242 -7.13 -24.67 -3.33
CA LEU A 242 -7.62 -25.77 -4.18
C LEU A 242 -8.22 -26.95 -3.42
N HIS A 243 -7.67 -27.31 -2.26
CA HIS A 243 -8.07 -28.48 -1.47
C HIS A 243 -8.34 -28.12 0.00
N PRO A 244 -9.31 -28.73 0.69
CA PRO A 244 -9.57 -28.39 2.08
C PRO A 244 -8.52 -29.05 2.99
N ILE A 245 -8.20 -28.42 4.13
CA ILE A 245 -7.34 -29.01 5.17
C ILE A 245 -8.21 -29.59 6.27
N VAL A 246 -8.02 -30.87 6.59
CA VAL A 246 -8.84 -31.55 7.61
C VAL A 246 -8.49 -31.06 9.01
N SER A 247 -9.51 -30.62 9.74
CA SER A 247 -9.43 -30.29 11.16
C SER A 247 -10.29 -31.23 12.03
N LYS A 248 -11.31 -31.88 11.44
CA LYS A 248 -12.33 -32.67 12.14
C LYS A 248 -12.68 -33.93 11.37
N TRP A 249 -13.16 -34.95 12.09
CA TRP A 249 -13.60 -36.24 11.55
C TRP A 249 -14.94 -36.65 12.16
N CYS A 250 -15.77 -37.35 11.39
CA CYS A 250 -17.11 -37.79 11.76
C CYS A 250 -17.24 -39.31 11.63
N LEU A 251 -17.69 -39.95 12.71
CA LEU A 251 -17.93 -41.40 12.78
C LEU A 251 -19.19 -41.83 12.02
N GLU A 252 -20.21 -40.99 12.02
CA GLU A 252 -21.55 -41.28 11.48
C GLU A 252 -21.95 -40.19 10.47
N PRO A 253 -21.42 -40.24 9.23
CA PRO A 253 -21.62 -39.20 8.23
C PRO A 253 -23.04 -39.26 7.61
N ASN A 254 -23.79 -38.16 7.67
CA ASN A 254 -25.14 -38.07 7.08
C ASN A 254 -25.12 -37.74 5.57
N LYS A 255 -24.19 -36.88 5.15
CA LYS A 255 -24.01 -36.45 3.76
C LYS A 255 -22.54 -36.47 3.42
N ILE A 256 -22.23 -36.98 2.24
CA ILE A 256 -20.88 -37.33 1.82
C ILE A 256 -20.60 -36.68 0.47
N ALA A 257 -19.44 -36.05 0.37
CA ALA A 257 -18.80 -35.69 -0.88
C ALA A 257 -17.73 -36.74 -1.21
N GLU A 258 -17.66 -37.16 -2.46
CA GLU A 258 -16.65 -38.08 -2.97
C GLU A 258 -15.40 -37.31 -3.39
N THR A 259 -14.29 -38.01 -3.59
CA THR A 259 -13.07 -37.41 -4.13
C THR A 259 -13.36 -36.74 -5.48
N ASN A 260 -12.83 -35.54 -5.69
CA ASN A 260 -13.03 -34.64 -6.83
C ASN A 260 -14.39 -33.92 -6.90
N ASP A 261 -15.31 -34.16 -5.96
CA ASP A 261 -16.50 -33.32 -5.85
C ASP A 261 -16.08 -31.87 -5.52
N ILE A 262 -16.78 -30.91 -6.14
CA ILE A 262 -16.58 -29.49 -5.84
C ILE A 262 -17.36 -29.19 -4.56
N LEU A 263 -16.67 -28.69 -3.55
CA LEU A 263 -17.29 -28.18 -2.34
C LEU A 263 -17.58 -26.70 -2.53
N ILE A 264 -18.82 -26.28 -2.27
CA ILE A 264 -19.22 -24.87 -2.30
C ILE A 264 -19.85 -24.45 -0.98
N SER A 265 -19.44 -23.30 -0.46
CA SER A 265 -20.03 -22.68 0.70
C SER A 265 -21.42 -22.12 0.35
N VAL A 266 -22.44 -22.60 1.06
CA VAL A 266 -23.82 -22.13 0.90
C VAL A 266 -24.26 -21.23 2.06
N ARG A 267 -23.35 -20.93 3.01
CA ARG A 267 -23.59 -20.02 4.14
C ARG A 267 -22.34 -19.21 4.49
N ALA A 268 -22.51 -17.89 4.57
CA ALA A 268 -21.65 -16.90 5.22
C ALA A 268 -20.12 -17.18 5.28
N PRO A 269 -19.34 -16.74 4.28
CA PRO A 269 -19.77 -16.18 3.00
C PRO A 269 -20.17 -17.28 2.02
N VAL A 270 -21.12 -16.94 1.16
CA VAL A 270 -21.63 -17.82 0.11
C VAL A 270 -20.68 -17.80 -1.09
N GLY A 271 -20.61 -18.90 -1.84
CA GLY A 271 -19.94 -18.94 -3.15
C GLY A 271 -18.52 -19.48 -3.11
N ALA A 272 -17.80 -19.34 -1.99
CA ALA A 272 -16.44 -19.87 -1.86
C ALA A 272 -16.37 -21.37 -2.22
N THR A 273 -15.43 -21.74 -3.09
CA THR A 273 -15.29 -23.09 -3.64
C THR A 273 -13.98 -23.76 -3.27
N ASN A 274 -13.98 -25.09 -3.25
CA ASN A 274 -12.79 -25.92 -3.07
C ASN A 274 -13.04 -27.31 -3.72
N ILE A 275 -12.02 -28.14 -3.93
CA ILE A 275 -12.16 -29.50 -4.49
C ILE A 275 -11.83 -30.53 -3.41
N ALA A 276 -12.75 -31.45 -3.14
CA ALA A 276 -12.52 -32.56 -2.23
C ALA A 276 -11.36 -33.42 -2.72
N ASN A 277 -10.24 -33.43 -1.99
CA ASN A 277 -9.08 -34.28 -2.27
C ASN A 277 -9.25 -35.72 -1.76
N GLN A 278 -10.30 -35.97 -0.98
CA GLN A 278 -10.66 -37.27 -0.43
C GLN A 278 -12.16 -37.29 -0.08
N LYS A 279 -12.71 -38.51 0.05
CA LYS A 279 -14.08 -38.71 0.54
C LYS A 279 -14.28 -38.06 1.90
N CYS A 280 -15.30 -37.24 2.05
CA CYS A 280 -15.54 -36.46 3.27
C CYS A 280 -17.02 -36.26 3.59
N CYS A 281 -17.31 -36.08 4.87
CA CYS A 281 -18.61 -35.65 5.36
C CYS A 281 -18.76 -34.14 5.21
N ILE A 282 -19.92 -33.69 4.72
CA ILE A 282 -20.23 -32.27 4.51
C ILE A 282 -21.38 -31.80 5.41
N GLY A 283 -21.13 -30.75 6.18
CA GLY A 283 -22.10 -30.13 7.06
C GLY A 283 -23.06 -29.19 6.33
N ARG A 284 -24.07 -28.69 7.03
CA ARG A 284 -25.14 -27.82 6.48
C ARG A 284 -24.69 -26.51 5.83
N GLY A 285 -23.44 -26.11 6.04
CA GLY A 285 -22.85 -24.90 5.45
C GLY A 285 -22.26 -25.13 4.07
N LEU A 286 -22.16 -26.38 3.60
CA LEU A 286 -21.59 -26.75 2.32
C LEU A 286 -22.61 -27.50 1.44
N ALA A 287 -22.37 -27.48 0.13
CA ALA A 287 -22.91 -28.43 -0.82
C ALA A 287 -21.75 -29.06 -1.61
N ALA A 288 -21.93 -30.30 -2.05
CA ALA A 288 -21.05 -30.94 -3.01
C ALA A 288 -21.68 -30.93 -4.40
N ILE A 289 -20.89 -30.65 -5.44
CA ILE A 289 -21.29 -30.65 -6.84
C ILE A 289 -20.42 -31.67 -7.55
N ARG A 290 -21.05 -32.73 -8.05
CA ARG A 290 -20.38 -33.85 -8.70
C ARG A 290 -20.57 -33.79 -10.21
N TYR A 291 -19.47 -33.55 -10.91
CA TYR A 291 -19.39 -33.60 -12.36
C TYR A 291 -18.16 -34.45 -12.76
N PRO A 292 -18.34 -35.75 -13.08
CA PRO A 292 -17.23 -36.70 -13.19
C PRO A 292 -16.40 -36.56 -14.47
N HIS A 293 -16.81 -35.68 -15.40
CA HIS A 293 -16.10 -35.47 -16.66
C HIS A 293 -14.97 -34.46 -16.49
N CYS A 294 -15.26 -33.16 -16.50
CA CYS A 294 -14.28 -32.09 -16.32
C CYS A 294 -14.69 -31.21 -15.12
N ASN A 295 -14.60 -31.73 -13.90
CA ASN A 295 -15.03 -31.03 -12.68
C ASN A 295 -14.44 -29.61 -12.58
N LYS A 296 -13.17 -29.40 -12.96
CA LYS A 296 -12.52 -28.09 -12.92
C LYS A 296 -13.19 -27.03 -13.82
N TYR A 297 -13.88 -27.44 -14.88
CA TYR A 297 -14.67 -26.53 -15.71
C TYR A 297 -15.81 -25.91 -14.90
N VAL A 298 -16.59 -26.75 -14.20
CA VAL A 298 -17.67 -26.30 -13.31
C VAL A 298 -17.10 -25.53 -12.11
N PHE A 299 -15.95 -25.96 -11.57
CA PHE A 299 -15.27 -25.26 -10.49
C PHE A 299 -14.91 -23.82 -10.85
N TYR A 300 -14.30 -23.59 -12.02
CA TYR A 300 -13.95 -22.25 -12.48
C TYR A 300 -15.17 -21.41 -12.85
N PHE A 301 -16.26 -22.04 -13.30
CA PHE A 301 -17.53 -21.35 -13.51
C PHE A 301 -18.09 -20.81 -12.18
N LEU A 302 -18.10 -21.64 -11.15
CA LEU A 302 -18.56 -21.24 -9.82
C LEU A 302 -17.70 -20.12 -9.21
N ARG A 303 -16.39 -20.09 -9.50
CA ARG A 303 -15.51 -18.96 -9.14
C ARG A 303 -15.80 -17.68 -9.90
N LEU A 304 -16.25 -17.77 -11.16
CA LEU A 304 -16.68 -16.59 -11.93
C LEU A 304 -17.93 -15.96 -11.28
N ILE A 305 -18.89 -16.78 -10.87
CA ILE A 305 -20.18 -16.32 -10.33
C ILE A 305 -20.20 -16.21 -8.80
N GLU A 306 -19.05 -16.32 -8.11
CA GLU A 306 -18.97 -16.33 -6.64
C GLU A 306 -19.66 -15.10 -6.02
N ASN A 307 -19.40 -13.91 -6.55
CA ASN A 307 -20.03 -12.67 -6.09
C ASN A 307 -21.54 -12.64 -6.37
N GLU A 308 -21.98 -13.14 -7.53
CA GLU A 308 -23.40 -13.22 -7.87
C GLU A 308 -24.15 -14.17 -6.94
N LEU A 309 -23.52 -15.29 -6.55
CA LEU A 309 -24.06 -16.23 -5.58
C LEU A 309 -24.17 -15.60 -4.18
N ASP A 310 -23.20 -14.79 -3.74
CA ASP A 310 -23.29 -14.08 -2.46
C ASP A 310 -24.38 -12.99 -2.47
N GLU A 311 -24.62 -12.33 -3.60
CA GLU A 311 -25.71 -11.37 -3.77
C GLU A 311 -27.09 -12.03 -3.72
N LYS A 312 -27.22 -13.25 -4.26
CA LYS A 312 -28.44 -14.07 -4.17
C LYS A 312 -28.70 -14.63 -2.76
N GLY A 313 -27.73 -14.50 -1.85
CA GLY A 313 -27.85 -14.95 -0.46
C GLY A 313 -28.94 -14.20 0.32
N THR A 314 -29.81 -14.94 0.99
CA THR A 314 -30.90 -14.38 1.82
C THR A 314 -30.59 -14.51 3.32
N GLY A 315 -31.13 -13.60 4.15
CA GLY A 315 -30.97 -13.61 5.60
C GLY A 315 -30.24 -12.37 6.15
N THR A 316 -30.74 -11.82 7.27
CA THR A 316 -30.23 -10.59 7.89
C THR A 316 -29.01 -10.81 8.80
N THR A 317 -28.92 -11.98 9.44
CA THR A 317 -27.79 -12.33 10.34
C THR A 317 -26.70 -13.14 9.62
N PHE A 318 -27.08 -14.06 8.72
CA PHE A 318 -26.16 -14.83 7.88
C PHE A 318 -26.79 -15.05 6.51
N LYS A 319 -26.11 -14.62 5.45
CA LYS A 319 -26.53 -14.90 4.07
C LYS A 319 -26.38 -16.40 3.76
N ALA A 320 -27.40 -16.97 3.12
CA ALA A 320 -27.38 -18.35 2.64
C ALA A 320 -28.09 -18.50 1.29
N ILE A 321 -27.65 -19.48 0.50
CA ILE A 321 -28.33 -19.92 -0.73
C ILE A 321 -28.93 -21.31 -0.55
N SER A 322 -30.07 -21.55 -1.20
CA SER A 322 -30.73 -22.86 -1.19
C SER A 322 -30.16 -23.76 -2.29
N GLY A 323 -30.39 -25.07 -2.17
CA GLY A 323 -30.07 -25.99 -3.26
C GLY A 323 -30.84 -25.70 -4.56
N ALA A 324 -32.01 -25.07 -4.48
CA ALA A 324 -32.76 -24.66 -5.67
C ALA A 324 -32.03 -23.57 -6.46
N VAL A 325 -31.41 -22.61 -5.77
CA VAL A 325 -30.59 -21.56 -6.41
C VAL A 325 -29.44 -22.20 -7.18
N LEU A 326 -28.66 -23.07 -6.53
CA LEU A 326 -27.54 -23.77 -7.18
C LEU A 326 -27.99 -24.59 -8.39
N LYS A 327 -29.11 -25.30 -8.29
CA LYS A 327 -29.63 -26.15 -9.37
C LYS A 327 -29.98 -25.36 -10.62
N SER A 328 -30.63 -24.20 -10.43
CA SER A 328 -31.09 -23.35 -11.52
C SER A 328 -30.01 -22.42 -12.11
N GLU A 329 -28.77 -22.45 -11.59
CA GLU A 329 -27.70 -21.61 -12.12
C GLU A 329 -27.38 -21.99 -13.57
N LYS A 330 -27.41 -20.99 -14.45
CA LYS A 330 -27.17 -21.17 -15.87
C LYS A 330 -25.68 -21.19 -16.17
N ILE A 331 -25.21 -22.31 -16.71
CA ILE A 331 -23.83 -22.47 -17.13
C ILE A 331 -23.76 -22.54 -18.66
N PRO A 332 -22.89 -21.75 -19.31
CA PRO A 332 -22.57 -21.97 -20.72
C PRO A 332 -21.74 -23.25 -20.79
N PHE A 333 -22.29 -24.31 -21.37
CA PHE A 333 -21.71 -25.65 -21.38
C PHE A 333 -21.04 -25.93 -22.73
N ALA A 334 -19.72 -26.07 -22.71
CA ALA A 334 -18.89 -26.32 -23.90
C ALA A 334 -18.76 -27.82 -24.22
N PRO A 335 -18.35 -28.20 -25.45
CA PRO A 335 -17.86 -29.54 -25.78
C PRO A 335 -16.78 -30.04 -24.80
N LEU A 336 -16.74 -31.34 -24.50
CA LEU A 336 -15.81 -31.87 -23.49
C LEU A 336 -14.32 -31.60 -23.80
N PRO A 337 -13.82 -31.72 -25.04
CA PRO A 337 -12.45 -31.33 -25.36
C PRO A 337 -12.19 -29.85 -25.11
N GLU A 338 -13.15 -28.98 -25.42
CA GLU A 338 -13.06 -27.54 -25.14
C GLU A 338 -13.04 -27.24 -23.65
N GLN A 339 -13.85 -27.93 -22.83
CA GLN A 339 -13.80 -27.80 -21.37
C GLN A 339 -12.38 -28.08 -20.84
N ARG A 340 -11.74 -29.16 -21.31
CA ARG A 340 -10.37 -29.53 -20.90
C ARG A 340 -9.35 -28.47 -21.32
N SER A 341 -9.43 -27.98 -22.55
CA SER A 341 -8.52 -26.94 -23.05
C SER A 341 -8.71 -25.59 -22.37
N ILE A 342 -9.96 -25.21 -22.08
CA ILE A 342 -10.29 -24.02 -21.29
C ILE A 342 -9.69 -24.12 -19.88
N VAL A 343 -9.89 -25.24 -19.20
CA VAL A 343 -9.31 -25.49 -17.87
C VAL A 343 -7.78 -25.40 -17.92
N SER A 344 -7.15 -26.06 -18.89
CA SER A 344 -5.70 -26.04 -19.05
C SER A 344 -5.19 -24.61 -19.27
N LYS A 345 -5.88 -23.81 -20.09
CA LYS A 345 -5.52 -22.41 -20.34
C LYS A 345 -5.72 -21.53 -19.11
N ILE A 346 -6.82 -21.69 -18.37
CA ILE A 346 -7.05 -20.99 -17.10
C ILE A 346 -5.91 -21.30 -16.12
N GLU A 347 -5.56 -22.58 -15.94
CA GLU A 347 -4.51 -22.99 -15.01
C GLU A 347 -3.14 -22.44 -15.39
N GLN A 348 -2.80 -22.45 -16.68
CA GLN A 348 -1.57 -21.82 -17.17
C GLN A 348 -1.53 -20.33 -16.82
N LEU A 349 -2.57 -19.58 -17.19
CA LEU A 349 -2.63 -18.14 -16.97
C LEU A 349 -2.66 -17.78 -15.48
N PHE A 350 -3.37 -18.56 -14.66
CA PHE A 350 -3.41 -18.38 -13.21
C PHE A 350 -2.06 -18.66 -12.58
N SER A 351 -1.33 -19.69 -13.02
CA SER A 351 0.01 -19.97 -12.53
C SER A 351 0.98 -18.82 -12.84
N GLU A 352 0.94 -18.27 -14.05
CA GLU A 352 1.75 -17.11 -14.42
C GLU A 352 1.41 -15.89 -13.55
N LEU A 353 0.11 -15.68 -13.30
CA LEU A 353 -0.37 -14.57 -12.47
C LEU A 353 0.02 -14.73 -10.99
N ASP A 354 -0.08 -15.93 -10.44
CA ASP A 354 0.32 -16.25 -9.07
C ASP A 354 1.81 -16.03 -8.82
N ASN A 355 2.65 -16.39 -9.81
CA ASN A 355 4.07 -16.08 -9.75
C ASN A 355 4.31 -14.57 -9.70
N GLY A 356 3.59 -13.79 -10.52
CA GLY A 356 3.64 -12.32 -10.48
C GLY A 356 3.21 -11.74 -9.13
N ILE A 357 2.09 -12.20 -8.57
CA ILE A 357 1.59 -11.78 -7.24
C ILE A 357 2.60 -12.11 -6.15
N SER A 358 3.19 -13.32 -6.18
CA SER A 358 4.20 -13.76 -5.20
C SER A 358 5.42 -12.84 -5.21
N ASN A 359 5.90 -12.48 -6.39
CA ASN A 359 7.02 -11.56 -6.54
C ASN A 359 6.67 -10.16 -6.04
N LEU A 360 5.49 -9.62 -6.35
CA LEU A 360 5.02 -8.33 -5.83
C LEU A 360 4.99 -8.31 -4.29
N LYS A 361 4.50 -9.39 -3.65
CA LYS A 361 4.52 -9.53 -2.19
C LYS A 361 5.94 -9.59 -1.63
N LEU A 362 6.85 -10.31 -2.29
CA LEU A 362 8.27 -10.33 -1.91
C LEU A 362 8.91 -8.93 -1.98
N ALA A 363 8.61 -8.17 -3.04
CA ALA A 363 9.08 -6.80 -3.20
C ALA A 363 8.61 -5.90 -2.05
N GLN A 364 7.35 -6.06 -1.62
CA GLN A 364 6.78 -5.31 -0.51
C GLN A 364 7.51 -5.57 0.81
N GLU A 365 7.85 -6.83 1.11
CA GLU A 365 8.65 -7.16 2.29
C GLU A 365 10.09 -6.61 2.20
N GLN A 366 10.71 -6.69 1.02
CA GLN A 366 12.05 -6.11 0.79
C GLN A 366 12.08 -4.59 0.97
N LEU A 367 11.03 -3.88 0.55
CA LEU A 367 10.90 -2.43 0.79
C LEU A 367 10.91 -2.10 2.28
N LYS A 368 10.25 -2.89 3.14
CA LYS A 368 10.28 -2.67 4.59
C LYS A 368 11.70 -2.74 5.14
N VAL A 369 12.47 -3.75 4.72
CA VAL A 369 13.87 -3.92 5.11
C VAL A 369 14.73 -2.75 4.61
N TYR A 370 14.56 -2.36 3.34
CA TYR A 370 15.30 -1.25 2.75
C TYR A 370 15.06 0.07 3.51
N ARG A 371 13.81 0.38 3.88
CA ARG A 371 13.49 1.57 4.68
C ARG A 371 14.29 1.60 5.99
N GLN A 372 14.37 0.47 6.69
CA GLN A 372 15.17 0.38 7.93
C GLN A 372 16.67 0.54 7.66
N ALA A 373 17.17 -0.03 6.57
CA ALA A 373 18.58 0.10 6.18
C ALA A 373 18.96 1.56 5.86
N VAL A 374 18.09 2.29 5.15
CA VAL A 374 18.29 3.74 4.88
C VAL A 374 18.39 4.53 6.17
N LEU A 375 17.46 4.32 7.11
CA LEU A 375 17.50 5.01 8.40
C LEU A 375 18.75 4.62 9.22
N LYS A 376 19.15 3.35 9.21
CA LYS A 376 20.37 2.90 9.89
C LYS A 376 21.60 3.65 9.33
N LYS A 377 21.80 3.62 8.00
CA LYS A 377 22.90 4.34 7.33
C LYS A 377 22.85 5.85 7.59
N ALA A 378 21.65 6.43 7.73
CA ALA A 378 21.48 7.84 8.05
C ALA A 378 22.08 8.20 9.41
N PHE A 379 21.77 7.42 10.44
CA PHE A 379 22.15 7.72 11.83
C PHE A 379 23.50 7.13 12.25
N GLU A 380 24.14 6.34 11.39
CA GLU A 380 25.56 5.97 11.49
C GLU A 380 26.47 6.95 10.74
N GLY A 381 25.90 7.96 10.06
CA GLY A 381 26.64 8.99 9.35
C GLY A 381 27.18 8.54 7.97
N GLU A 382 26.78 7.38 7.48
CA GLU A 382 27.19 6.87 6.17
C GLU A 382 26.41 7.52 5.02
N LEU A 383 25.14 7.88 5.26
CA LEU A 383 24.24 8.40 4.23
C LEU A 383 24.73 9.73 3.62
N THR A 384 25.33 10.60 4.44
CA THR A 384 25.84 11.92 4.05
C THR A 384 27.37 11.99 4.04
N LYS A 385 28.08 10.86 4.09
CA LYS A 385 29.54 10.83 4.16
C LYS A 385 30.23 11.69 3.08
N LYS A 386 29.87 11.49 1.81
CA LYS A 386 30.39 12.29 0.68
C LYS A 386 30.05 13.77 0.78
N TRP A 387 28.85 14.09 1.27
CA TRP A 387 28.44 15.49 1.49
C TRP A 387 29.30 16.14 2.58
N ARG A 388 29.58 15.40 3.66
CA ARG A 388 30.40 15.85 4.79
C ARG A 388 31.83 16.13 4.37
N GLU A 389 32.44 15.26 3.57
CA GLU A 389 33.79 15.41 3.02
C GLU A 389 33.96 16.68 2.16
N GLN A 390 32.87 17.22 1.62
CA GLN A 390 32.87 18.43 0.80
C GLN A 390 32.71 19.73 1.60
N GLN A 391 32.44 19.64 2.92
CA GLN A 391 32.27 20.81 3.76
C GLN A 391 33.60 21.22 4.41
N THR A 392 33.88 22.52 4.44
CA THR A 392 35.11 23.06 5.04
C THR A 392 34.91 23.70 6.42
N ASP A 393 33.66 23.95 6.82
CA ASP A 393 33.30 24.72 8.01
C ASP A 393 32.17 24.00 8.78
N LEU A 394 32.43 22.75 9.18
CA LEU A 394 31.51 22.01 10.06
C LEU A 394 31.98 22.13 11.51
N PRO A 395 31.05 22.31 12.46
CA PRO A 395 31.40 22.35 13.85
C PRO A 395 31.90 20.99 14.32
N ASN A 396 32.89 20.97 15.20
CA ASN A 396 33.32 19.75 15.87
C ASN A 396 32.38 19.39 17.04
N ALA A 397 32.53 18.17 17.59
CA ALA A 397 31.74 17.67 18.70
C ALA A 397 31.72 18.61 19.93
N GLY A 398 32.86 19.24 20.25
CA GLY A 398 32.98 20.19 21.37
C GLY A 398 32.17 21.47 21.15
N GLU A 399 32.18 22.00 19.93
CA GLU A 399 31.40 23.18 19.54
C GLU A 399 29.90 22.91 19.58
N LEU A 400 29.46 21.72 19.17
CA LEU A 400 28.06 21.30 19.29
C LEU A 400 27.60 21.31 20.76
N LEU A 401 28.41 20.76 21.67
CA LEU A 401 28.11 20.76 23.10
C LEU A 401 28.04 22.18 23.70
N GLN A 402 28.93 23.08 23.28
CA GLN A 402 28.87 24.49 23.70
C GLN A 402 27.59 25.16 23.20
N ARG A 403 27.19 24.89 21.95
CA ARG A 403 25.97 25.42 21.36
C ARG A 403 24.72 24.95 22.12
N ILE A 404 24.65 23.68 22.52
CA ILE A 404 23.56 23.17 23.36
C ILE A 404 23.42 24.00 24.64
N ARG A 405 24.51 24.20 25.38
CA ARG A 405 24.50 24.97 26.64
C ARG A 405 23.95 26.38 26.41
N LYS A 406 24.47 27.07 25.40
CA LYS A 406 24.08 28.44 25.05
C LYS A 406 22.59 28.55 24.69
N GLU A 407 22.10 27.69 23.79
CA GLU A 407 20.71 27.77 23.34
C GLU A 407 19.72 27.32 24.43
N LYS A 408 20.07 26.33 25.26
CA LYS A 408 19.25 25.95 26.43
C LYS A 408 19.13 27.08 27.44
N GLU A 409 20.24 27.73 27.79
CA GLU A 409 20.22 28.87 28.71
C GLU A 409 19.38 30.03 28.18
N LYS A 410 19.53 30.35 26.89
CA LYS A 410 18.74 31.38 26.22
C LYS A 410 17.25 31.03 26.25
N ALA A 411 16.88 29.82 25.87
CA ALA A 411 15.48 29.38 25.83
C ALA A 411 14.85 29.29 27.24
N ALA A 412 15.61 28.90 28.25
CA ALA A 412 15.17 28.90 29.65
C ALA A 412 14.89 30.32 30.17
N LYS A 413 15.76 31.29 29.85
CA LYS A 413 15.55 32.71 30.20
C LYS A 413 14.27 33.27 29.56
N VAL A 414 14.01 32.95 28.29
CA VAL A 414 12.81 33.42 27.56
C VAL A 414 11.54 32.77 28.10
N SER A 415 11.57 31.47 28.42
CA SER A 415 10.38 30.73 28.86
C SER A 415 10.11 30.82 30.36
N GLY A 416 11.06 31.29 31.17
CA GLY A 416 11.00 31.25 32.63
C GLY A 416 11.06 29.84 33.23
N LYS A 417 11.27 28.79 32.41
CA LYS A 417 11.38 27.40 32.89
C LYS A 417 12.77 27.16 33.48
N LYS A 418 12.82 26.50 34.64
CA LYS A 418 14.08 26.00 35.21
C LYS A 418 14.63 24.86 34.35
N LEU A 419 15.91 24.94 34.00
CA LEU A 419 16.59 23.86 33.29
C LEU A 419 16.72 22.62 34.19
N LYS A 420 16.28 21.47 33.69
CA LYS A 420 16.62 20.19 34.31
C LYS A 420 18.04 19.81 33.91
N GLN A 421 18.84 19.42 34.89
CA GLN A 421 20.18 18.90 34.66
C GLN A 421 20.07 17.54 33.99
N VAL A 422 20.73 17.39 32.85
CA VAL A 422 20.85 16.12 32.13
C VAL A 422 22.22 15.56 32.49
N LYS A 423 22.27 14.32 32.98
CA LYS A 423 23.54 13.67 33.30
C LYS A 423 24.23 13.30 31.99
N PRO A 424 25.50 13.69 31.77
CA PRO A 424 26.29 13.21 30.64
C PRO A 424 26.32 11.68 30.57
N PHE A 425 26.66 11.14 29.41
CA PHE A 425 26.96 9.72 29.31
C PHE A 425 28.23 9.39 30.11
N THR A 426 28.22 8.22 30.75
CA THR A 426 29.42 7.59 31.29
C THR A 426 30.25 6.95 30.17
N GLU A 427 31.51 6.64 30.46
CA GLU A 427 32.41 6.00 29.48
C GLU A 427 31.87 4.64 29.02
N ASN A 428 31.39 3.80 29.96
CA ASN A 428 30.74 2.53 29.65
C ASN A 428 29.48 2.69 28.78
N GLU A 429 28.64 3.70 29.05
CA GLU A 429 27.45 3.96 28.20
C GLU A 429 27.83 4.37 26.78
N LEU A 430 29.01 4.99 26.57
CA LEU A 430 29.49 5.36 25.24
C LEU A 430 30.11 4.15 24.50
N GLU A 431 30.73 3.21 25.21
CA GLU A 431 31.29 1.98 24.63
C GLU A 431 30.21 1.07 24.02
N ASP A 432 29.02 1.04 24.61
CA ASP A 432 27.87 0.28 24.12
C ASP A 432 27.17 0.92 22.89
N LEU A 433 27.57 2.14 22.51
CA LEU A 433 27.00 2.87 21.38
C LEU A 433 27.84 2.72 20.12
N ASN A 434 27.17 2.78 18.96
CA ASN A 434 27.85 2.74 17.67
C ASN A 434 28.82 3.93 17.54
N ARG A 435 29.95 3.68 16.87
CA ARG A 435 30.90 4.74 16.49
C ARG A 435 30.21 5.72 15.53
N LEU A 436 30.38 7.01 15.79
CA LEU A 436 29.89 8.10 14.94
C LEU A 436 31.06 8.77 14.20
N PRO A 437 30.78 9.55 13.15
CA PRO A 437 31.77 10.46 12.55
C PRO A 437 32.39 11.42 13.59
N SER A 438 33.61 11.88 13.34
CA SER A 438 34.35 12.77 14.26
C SER A 438 33.66 14.10 14.54
N GLU A 439 32.84 14.57 13.60
CA GLU A 439 32.09 15.82 13.67
C GLU A 439 30.79 15.67 14.47
N TRP A 440 30.43 14.43 14.84
CA TRP A 440 29.18 14.11 15.52
C TRP A 440 29.43 13.85 17.00
N ASN A 441 28.35 13.90 17.79
CA ASN A 441 28.43 13.55 19.20
C ASN A 441 27.16 12.86 19.69
N TRP A 442 27.33 11.89 20.60
CA TRP A 442 26.21 11.33 21.34
C TRP A 442 25.77 12.30 22.43
N VAL A 443 24.48 12.65 22.41
CA VAL A 443 23.83 13.48 23.43
C VAL A 443 22.53 12.82 23.89
N LYS A 444 21.94 13.27 25.00
CA LYS A 444 20.62 12.78 25.41
C LYS A 444 19.53 13.66 24.80
N ILE A 445 18.36 13.12 24.46
CA ILE A 445 17.24 13.94 23.96
C ILE A 445 16.90 15.09 24.92
N GLY A 446 17.05 14.88 26.23
CA GLY A 446 16.88 15.93 27.25
C GLY A 446 17.79 17.15 27.07
N ASP A 447 18.93 16.99 26.38
CA ASP A 447 19.83 18.09 26.02
C ASP A 447 19.28 18.95 24.89
N LEU A 448 18.34 18.43 24.10
CA LEU A 448 17.82 19.10 22.91
C LEU A 448 16.44 19.73 23.12
N THR A 449 15.93 19.75 24.36
CA THR A 449 14.55 20.14 24.67
C THR A 449 14.45 21.02 25.92
N LEU A 450 13.31 21.72 26.07
CA LEU A 450 12.88 22.34 27.34
C LEU A 450 12.06 21.38 28.23
N GLY A 451 12.16 20.08 27.97
CA GLY A 451 11.32 19.04 28.57
C GLY A 451 10.20 18.58 27.64
N VAL A 452 9.30 17.77 28.19
CA VAL A 452 8.23 17.13 27.42
C VAL A 452 6.88 17.37 28.05
N GLU A 453 5.83 17.29 27.24
CA GLU A 453 4.45 17.55 27.67
C GLU A 453 3.53 16.39 27.29
N TYR A 454 2.68 15.97 28.23
CA TYR A 454 1.68 14.94 28.00
C TYR A 454 0.39 15.58 27.49
N GLY A 455 -0.27 14.90 26.57
CA GLY A 455 -1.54 15.37 26.01
C GLY A 455 -2.73 15.26 26.96
N THR A 456 -3.91 15.51 26.42
CA THR A 456 -5.18 15.49 27.16
C THR A 456 -5.54 14.11 27.70
N SER A 457 -6.01 14.05 28.96
CA SER A 457 -6.67 12.86 29.53
C SER A 457 -8.20 12.90 29.40
N ALA A 458 -8.75 13.98 28.85
CA ALA A 458 -10.19 14.14 28.68
C ALA A 458 -10.75 13.15 27.65
N LYS A 459 -12.00 12.73 27.85
CA LYS A 459 -12.70 11.85 26.90
C LYS A 459 -12.96 12.60 25.59
N SER A 460 -12.50 12.03 24.49
CA SER A 460 -12.76 12.53 23.14
C SER A 460 -14.07 11.96 22.58
N LYS A 461 -14.65 12.63 21.57
CA LYS A 461 -15.93 12.26 20.92
C LYS A 461 -15.75 12.05 19.42
N GLU A 462 -16.69 11.36 18.77
CA GLU A 462 -16.68 11.14 17.31
C GLU A 462 -16.88 12.44 16.50
N SER A 463 -17.41 13.50 17.11
CA SER A 463 -17.55 14.82 16.51
C SER A 463 -17.15 15.94 17.49
N GLY A 464 -16.68 17.07 16.97
CA GLY A 464 -16.21 18.21 17.75
C GLY A 464 -15.50 19.26 16.90
N ASP A 465 -14.84 20.21 17.56
CA ASP A 465 -14.32 21.41 16.93
C ASP A 465 -12.86 21.21 16.48
N VAL A 466 -12.05 20.56 17.32
CA VAL A 466 -10.62 20.33 17.08
C VAL A 466 -10.30 18.84 17.20
N ALA A 467 -9.50 18.34 16.25
CA ALA A 467 -9.12 16.93 16.23
C ALA A 467 -8.21 16.57 17.42
N VAL A 468 -8.36 15.37 17.97
CA VAL A 468 -7.50 14.82 19.02
C VAL A 468 -6.72 13.67 18.40
N LEU A 469 -5.43 13.87 18.17
CA LEU A 469 -4.52 12.86 17.62
C LEU A 469 -4.22 11.79 18.66
N ARG A 470 -4.30 10.53 18.22
CA ARG A 470 -4.13 9.35 19.05
C ARG A 470 -3.01 8.45 18.55
N MET A 471 -2.69 7.39 19.30
CA MET A 471 -1.65 6.41 18.96
C MET A 471 -1.91 5.74 17.59
N GLY A 472 -3.17 5.51 17.23
CA GLY A 472 -3.55 4.96 15.92
C GLY A 472 -3.36 5.93 14.75
N ASN A 473 -3.24 7.24 15.03
CA ASN A 473 -3.01 8.26 14.02
C ASN A 473 -1.53 8.44 13.66
N ILE A 474 -0.60 7.74 14.33
CA ILE A 474 0.83 7.82 14.01
C ILE A 474 1.21 6.66 13.08
N GLN A 475 1.52 6.97 11.81
CA GLN A 475 1.91 6.00 10.80
C GLN A 475 3.12 6.49 10.01
N ASN A 476 4.16 5.65 9.92
CA ASN A 476 5.35 5.91 9.11
C ASN A 476 5.96 7.32 9.31
N GLY A 477 6.10 7.78 10.55
CA GLY A 477 6.67 9.10 10.84
C GLY A 477 5.71 10.29 10.61
N ARG A 478 4.46 10.04 10.24
CA ARG A 478 3.47 11.05 9.85
C ARG A 478 2.12 10.82 10.54
N PHE A 479 1.25 11.82 10.48
CA PHE A 479 -0.13 11.68 10.96
C PHE A 479 -1.06 11.15 9.86
N ASP A 480 -1.75 10.05 10.18
CA ASP A 480 -2.93 9.60 9.47
C ASP A 480 -4.17 10.31 10.03
N TRP A 481 -4.85 11.04 9.14
CA TRP A 481 -6.03 11.85 9.44
C TRP A 481 -7.34 11.08 9.23
N SER A 482 -7.27 9.76 9.04
CA SER A 482 -8.42 8.87 9.10
C SER A 482 -8.85 8.59 10.56
N ASN A 483 -10.09 8.12 10.75
CA ASN A 483 -10.61 7.66 12.05
C ASN A 483 -10.34 8.62 13.24
N LEU A 484 -10.63 9.91 13.02
CA LEU A 484 -10.39 10.97 13.99
C LEU A 484 -11.47 11.03 15.07
N VAL A 485 -11.07 11.52 16.23
CA VAL A 485 -11.96 11.98 17.29
C VAL A 485 -11.63 13.42 17.64
N TYR A 486 -12.50 14.06 18.42
CA TYR A 486 -12.52 15.50 18.58
C TYR A 486 -12.77 15.92 20.02
N SER A 487 -12.37 17.16 20.32
CA SER A 487 -12.70 17.90 21.54
C SER A 487 -13.49 19.16 21.19
N ARG A 488 -14.33 19.61 22.15
CA ARG A 488 -14.99 20.92 22.16
C ARG A 488 -14.61 21.74 23.40
N ASP A 489 -13.77 21.18 24.27
CA ASP A 489 -13.33 21.85 25.49
C ASP A 489 -12.29 22.91 25.11
N LYS A 490 -12.69 24.18 25.19
CA LYS A 490 -11.84 25.32 24.81
C LYS A 490 -10.56 25.40 25.63
N ILE A 491 -10.60 25.01 26.91
CA ILE A 491 -9.45 25.09 27.82
C ILE A 491 -8.42 24.03 27.42
N GLU A 492 -8.87 22.80 27.19
CA GLU A 492 -8.02 21.71 26.70
C GLU A 492 -7.45 22.01 25.31
N ILE A 493 -8.28 22.58 24.42
CA ILE A 493 -7.86 22.99 23.07
C ILE A 493 -6.73 24.01 23.15
N GLU A 494 -6.90 25.09 23.92
CA GLU A 494 -5.91 26.14 24.05
C GLU A 494 -4.59 25.62 24.63
N LYS A 495 -4.67 24.76 25.64
CA LYS A 495 -3.51 24.19 26.32
C LYS A 495 -2.69 23.24 25.45
N TYR A 496 -3.35 22.39 24.67
CA TYR A 496 -2.71 21.28 23.94
C TYR A 496 -2.64 21.49 22.43
N LEU A 497 -2.94 22.70 21.94
CA LEU A 497 -2.88 23.03 20.53
C LEU A 497 -1.48 22.76 19.96
N LEU A 498 -1.44 21.96 18.91
CA LEU A 498 -0.21 21.63 18.21
C LEU A 498 0.23 22.78 17.31
N ARG A 499 1.54 23.01 17.31
CA ARG A 499 2.21 23.96 16.43
C ARG A 499 3.02 23.21 15.40
N ARG A 500 3.17 23.80 14.22
CA ARG A 500 3.97 23.21 13.14
C ARG A 500 5.35 22.82 13.68
N ASP A 501 5.77 21.62 13.30
CA ASP A 501 7.00 20.95 13.71
C ASP A 501 7.02 20.43 15.16
N ASP A 502 5.87 20.42 15.88
CA ASP A 502 5.72 19.63 17.11
C ASP A 502 5.94 18.14 16.80
N VAL A 503 6.81 17.49 17.58
CA VAL A 503 7.11 16.06 17.46
C VAL A 503 6.36 15.30 18.55
N LEU A 504 5.49 14.36 18.15
CA LEU A 504 4.75 13.52 19.08
C LEU A 504 5.29 12.10 19.11
N PHE A 505 5.58 11.63 20.32
CA PHE A 505 6.08 10.29 20.62
C PHE A 505 4.99 9.45 21.29
N ASN A 506 4.75 8.25 20.79
CA ASN A 506 3.76 7.31 21.32
C ASN A 506 4.30 6.58 22.56
N ARG A 507 3.99 7.10 23.75
CA ARG A 507 4.53 6.56 25.01
C ARG A 507 3.88 5.28 25.47
N THR A 508 2.68 4.93 24.98
CA THR A 508 1.92 3.78 25.46
C THR A 508 1.28 3.05 24.29
N ASN A 509 1.67 1.79 24.07
CA ASN A 509 1.07 0.93 23.05
C ASN A 509 1.34 -0.55 23.36
N SER A 510 1.02 -1.46 22.44
CA SER A 510 1.58 -2.81 22.47
C SER A 510 3.12 -2.76 22.39
N PRO A 511 3.83 -3.80 22.88
CA PRO A 511 5.29 -3.83 22.90
C PRO A 511 5.94 -3.53 21.53
N GLU A 512 5.34 -4.02 20.46
CA GLU A 512 5.84 -3.87 19.07
C GLU A 512 5.68 -2.45 18.51
N LEU A 513 4.74 -1.66 19.07
CA LEU A 513 4.28 -0.39 18.49
C LEU A 513 4.56 0.83 19.38
N VAL A 514 5.05 0.61 20.60
CA VAL A 514 5.46 1.70 21.49
C VAL A 514 6.65 2.45 20.88
N GLY A 515 6.68 3.76 21.04
CA GLY A 515 7.76 4.62 20.52
C GLY A 515 7.61 5.11 19.09
N LYS A 516 6.51 4.75 18.39
CA LYS A 516 6.13 5.41 17.13
C LYS A 516 6.13 6.93 17.28
N THR A 517 6.75 7.62 16.35
CA THR A 517 6.87 9.09 16.37
C THR A 517 6.32 9.69 15.09
N ALA A 518 5.76 10.90 15.16
CA ALA A 518 5.40 11.69 13.99
C ALA A 518 5.62 13.19 14.21
N VAL A 519 5.84 13.92 13.11
CA VAL A 519 5.89 15.39 13.10
C VAL A 519 4.56 15.96 12.64
N TYR A 520 4.04 16.94 13.37
CA TYR A 520 2.84 17.67 12.97
C TYR A 520 3.22 18.80 12.00
N LYS A 521 2.63 18.82 10.80
CA LYS A 521 2.99 19.78 9.75
C LYS A 521 2.00 20.93 9.62
N GLY A 522 1.05 21.06 10.54
CA GLY A 522 0.05 22.14 10.50
C GLY A 522 -1.07 21.87 9.49
N GLU A 523 -1.34 20.60 9.16
CA GLU A 523 -2.32 20.24 8.13
C GLU A 523 -3.75 20.63 8.50
N ARG A 524 -4.10 20.53 9.78
CA ARG A 524 -5.37 21.01 10.36
C ARG A 524 -5.26 21.18 11.87
N PRO A 525 -6.04 22.08 12.50
CA PRO A 525 -6.03 22.25 13.95
C PRO A 525 -6.22 20.93 14.69
N ALA A 526 -5.29 20.65 15.60
CA ALA A 526 -5.28 19.42 16.37
C ALA A 526 -4.65 19.62 17.75
N ILE A 527 -5.16 18.85 18.71
CA ILE A 527 -4.53 18.55 19.99
C ILE A 527 -4.16 17.06 20.03
N PHE A 528 -3.59 16.58 21.13
CA PHE A 528 -3.08 15.21 21.24
C PHE A 528 -3.46 14.57 22.57
N ALA A 529 -3.67 13.26 22.56
CA ALA A 529 -4.09 12.49 23.73
C ALA A 529 -2.92 12.19 24.70
N GLY A 530 -3.23 11.89 25.96
CA GLY A 530 -2.26 11.74 27.06
C GLY A 530 -1.31 10.53 26.97
N TYR A 531 -1.60 9.58 26.08
CA TYR A 531 -0.67 8.50 25.71
C TYR A 531 0.29 8.89 24.57
N LEU A 532 0.26 10.16 24.15
CA LEU A 532 1.30 10.79 23.34
C LEU A 532 2.08 11.80 24.20
N ILE A 533 3.36 11.96 23.87
CA ILE A 533 4.26 12.95 24.47
C ILE A 533 4.64 13.94 23.37
N ARG A 534 4.41 15.24 23.59
CA ARG A 534 5.06 16.29 22.80
C ARG A 534 6.47 16.49 23.33
N ILE A 535 7.44 16.33 22.45
CA ILE A 535 8.83 16.69 22.72
C ILE A 535 8.94 18.19 22.43
N ASN A 536 9.34 19.01 23.42
CA ASN A 536 9.52 20.45 23.19
C ASN A 536 10.96 20.71 22.74
N GLN A 537 11.30 20.24 21.54
CA GLN A 537 12.65 20.37 21.00
C GLN A 537 12.99 21.83 20.67
N LEU A 538 14.27 22.17 20.77
CA LEU A 538 14.81 23.48 20.40
C LEU A 538 15.21 23.48 18.91
N PRO A 539 14.51 24.24 18.04
CA PRO A 539 14.79 24.26 16.60
C PRO A 539 16.21 24.73 16.24
N GLU A 540 16.85 25.49 17.13
CA GLU A 540 18.22 25.97 16.99
C GLU A 540 19.28 24.87 17.17
N LEU A 541 18.86 23.69 17.66
CA LEU A 541 19.70 22.52 17.93
C LEU A 541 19.30 21.31 17.09
N VAL A 542 18.00 21.08 16.86
CA VAL A 542 17.53 19.87 16.19
C VAL A 542 16.36 20.12 15.23
N VAL A 543 16.48 19.58 14.01
CA VAL A 543 15.41 19.58 13.02
C VAL A 543 14.35 18.54 13.42
N ALA A 544 13.07 18.93 13.43
CA ALA A 544 11.97 18.05 13.85
C ALA A 544 11.90 16.74 13.04
N ASP A 545 12.09 16.80 11.72
CA ASP A 545 12.09 15.62 10.86
C ASP A 545 13.29 14.71 11.14
N TYR A 546 14.46 15.27 11.44
CA TYR A 546 15.66 14.49 11.82
C TYR A 546 15.41 13.73 13.13
N LEU A 547 14.84 14.39 14.14
CA LEU A 547 14.43 13.77 15.40
C LEU A 547 13.39 12.67 15.19
N ASN A 548 12.37 12.92 14.36
CA ASN A 548 11.34 11.94 14.03
C ASN A 548 11.90 10.72 13.31
N TYR A 549 12.79 10.90 12.33
CA TYR A 549 13.43 9.80 11.63
C TYR A 549 14.31 8.97 12.56
N PHE A 550 15.03 9.62 13.47
CA PHE A 550 15.85 8.92 14.47
C PHE A 550 14.97 8.08 15.40
N LEU A 551 13.91 8.66 15.97
CA LEU A 551 13.04 7.94 16.90
C LEU A 551 12.30 6.76 16.25
N ASN A 552 12.12 6.77 14.92
CA ASN A 552 11.57 5.65 14.17
C ASN A 552 12.64 4.66 13.64
N CYS A 553 13.93 4.96 13.80
CA CYS A 553 15.02 4.10 13.36
C CYS A 553 15.24 2.90 14.30
N HIS A 554 15.95 1.90 13.81
CA HIS A 554 16.21 0.68 14.57
C HIS A 554 16.98 0.94 15.88
N ILE A 555 17.97 1.84 15.88
CA ILE A 555 18.78 2.19 17.06
C ILE A 555 17.89 2.69 18.20
N ALA A 556 17.01 3.65 17.93
CA ALA A 556 16.09 4.19 18.93
C ALA A 556 15.06 3.17 19.40
N LYS A 557 14.57 2.29 18.51
CA LYS A 557 13.64 1.21 18.87
C LYS A 557 14.27 0.17 19.78
N VAL A 558 15.51 -0.25 19.50
CA VAL A 558 16.26 -1.19 20.36
C VAL A 558 16.45 -0.60 21.75
N HIS A 559 16.90 0.65 21.83
CA HIS A 559 17.02 1.34 23.13
C HIS A 559 15.66 1.47 23.83
N GLY A 560 14.60 1.81 23.10
CA GLY A 560 13.25 1.86 23.65
C GLY A 560 12.78 0.53 24.24
N ASN A 561 13.10 -0.57 23.57
CA ASN A 561 12.80 -1.92 24.04
C ASN A 561 13.58 -2.32 25.29
N SER A 562 14.81 -1.83 25.48
CA SER A 562 15.59 -2.11 26.70
C SER A 562 15.12 -1.31 27.91
N VAL A 563 14.54 -0.12 27.68
CA VAL A 563 14.10 0.76 28.78
C VAL A 563 12.60 0.77 29.02
N LYS A 564 11.75 0.19 28.16
CA LYS A 564 10.30 0.18 28.35
C LYS A 564 9.88 -0.55 29.63
N THR A 565 8.78 -0.12 30.22
CA THR A 565 8.11 -0.88 31.30
C THR A 565 6.94 -1.64 30.69
N ASP A 566 6.89 -2.95 30.93
CA ASP A 566 5.83 -3.82 30.44
C ASP A 566 4.72 -4.03 31.48
N GLY A 567 3.48 -4.04 31.00
CA GLY A 567 2.29 -4.49 31.69
C GLY A 567 1.51 -5.47 30.82
N VAL A 568 0.32 -5.88 31.26
CA VAL A 568 -0.51 -6.84 30.52
C VAL A 568 -0.90 -6.26 29.15
N ASN A 569 -0.32 -6.82 28.08
CA ASN A 569 -0.52 -6.42 26.67
C ASN A 569 -0.19 -4.95 26.33
N GLN A 570 0.57 -4.26 27.18
CA GLN A 570 0.89 -2.84 26.98
C GLN A 570 2.27 -2.50 27.53
N SER A 571 3.04 -1.70 26.79
CA SER A 571 4.35 -1.17 27.18
C SER A 571 4.31 0.34 27.32
N ASN A 572 5.13 0.88 28.23
CA ASN A 572 5.24 2.31 28.49
C ASN A 572 6.69 2.82 28.44
N ILE A 573 6.89 3.95 27.77
CA ILE A 573 8.13 4.74 27.82
C ILE A 573 7.74 6.16 28.26
N ASN A 574 7.99 6.49 29.53
CA ASN A 574 7.65 7.81 30.06
C ASN A 574 8.62 8.91 29.57
N GLY A 575 8.31 10.17 29.86
CA GLY A 575 9.10 11.31 29.44
C GLY A 575 10.52 11.38 30.00
N GLU A 576 10.78 10.78 31.17
CA GLU A 576 12.12 10.70 31.74
C GLU A 576 12.99 9.71 30.97
N LYS A 577 12.44 8.52 30.69
CA LYS A 577 13.10 7.52 29.83
C LYS A 577 13.38 8.08 28.45
N LEU A 578 12.39 8.69 27.81
CA LEU A 578 12.55 9.35 26.50
C LEU A 578 13.63 10.44 26.53
N GLY A 579 13.67 11.25 27.59
CA GLY A 579 14.70 12.28 27.75
C GLY A 579 16.12 11.72 27.85
N ASN A 580 16.29 10.47 28.28
CA ASN A 580 17.59 9.81 28.40
C ASN A 580 18.01 9.03 27.14
N TYR A 581 17.22 9.04 26.06
CA TYR A 581 17.58 8.34 24.83
C TYR A 581 18.90 8.89 24.26
N PRO A 582 19.84 8.01 23.85
CA PRO A 582 21.01 8.40 23.10
C PRO A 582 20.59 8.93 21.73
N PHE A 583 21.13 10.07 21.36
CA PHE A 583 20.79 10.78 20.14
C PHE A 583 22.07 11.20 19.41
N PRO A 584 22.24 10.83 18.12
CA PRO A 584 23.41 11.20 17.33
C PRO A 584 23.23 12.63 16.81
N LEU A 585 23.90 13.58 17.45
CA LEU A 585 23.84 14.98 17.09
C LEU A 585 24.95 15.33 16.10
N CYS A 586 24.55 15.95 14.99
CA CYS A 586 25.42 16.61 14.03
C CYS A 586 24.97 18.06 13.81
N SER A 587 25.70 18.80 12.96
CA SER A 587 25.36 20.18 12.61
C SER A 587 23.96 20.30 12.00
N LEU A 588 23.27 21.43 12.19
CA LEU A 588 21.93 21.64 11.62
C LEU A 588 21.90 21.50 10.10
N SER A 589 22.94 21.98 9.40
CA SER A 589 23.06 21.85 7.95
C SER A 589 23.15 20.37 7.53
N GLU A 590 23.90 19.57 8.28
CA GLU A 590 23.98 18.13 8.02
C GLU A 590 22.67 17.41 8.36
N GLN A 591 21.99 17.75 9.47
CA GLN A 591 20.68 17.19 9.79
C GLN A 591 19.68 17.42 8.64
N GLN A 592 19.69 18.61 8.04
CA GLN A 592 18.86 18.93 6.88
C GLN A 592 19.26 18.10 5.64
N ALA A 593 20.55 17.95 5.37
CA ALA A 593 21.05 17.10 4.28
C ALA A 593 20.63 15.63 4.46
N ILE A 594 20.72 15.10 5.69
CA ILE A 594 20.27 13.74 6.03
C ILE A 594 18.76 13.60 5.79
N VAL A 595 17.95 14.53 6.30
CA VAL A 595 16.49 14.51 6.11
C VAL A 595 16.15 14.54 4.62
N GLN A 596 16.83 15.36 3.83
CA GLN A 596 16.62 15.45 2.39
C GLN A 596 16.92 14.12 1.68
N GLU A 597 18.00 13.44 2.07
CA GLU A 597 18.39 12.16 1.47
C GLU A 597 17.43 11.03 1.88
N ILE A 598 17.02 10.99 3.15
CA ILE A 598 15.98 10.07 3.64
C ILE A 598 14.68 10.28 2.85
N GLU A 599 14.17 11.50 2.78
CA GLU A 599 12.93 11.82 2.07
C GLU A 599 13.02 11.47 0.58
N THR A 600 14.16 11.74 -0.05
CA THR A 600 14.38 11.38 -1.46
C THR A 600 14.26 9.88 -1.67
N ARG A 601 14.94 9.06 -0.87
CA ARG A 601 14.90 7.59 -1.00
C ARG A 601 13.55 7.01 -0.59
N LEU A 602 12.98 7.45 0.53
CA LEU A 602 11.69 6.95 1.02
C LEU A 602 10.54 7.33 0.08
N SER A 603 10.59 8.48 -0.60
CA SER A 603 9.58 8.85 -1.60
C SER A 603 9.56 7.89 -2.80
N ILE A 604 10.71 7.31 -3.17
CA ILE A 604 10.79 6.28 -4.20
C ILE A 604 10.14 4.99 -3.67
N CYS A 605 10.43 4.59 -2.43
CA CYS A 605 9.78 3.44 -1.81
C CYS A 605 8.26 3.59 -1.76
N ASP A 606 7.76 4.77 -1.38
CA ASP A 606 6.31 5.06 -1.33
C ASP A 606 5.68 4.90 -2.71
N LYS A 607 6.37 5.31 -3.78
CA LYS A 607 5.90 5.14 -5.16
C LYS A 607 5.85 3.65 -5.56
N ILE A 608 6.92 2.90 -5.29
CA ILE A 608 6.97 1.47 -5.61
C ILE A 608 5.88 0.71 -4.84
N GLU A 609 5.66 1.05 -3.57
CA GLU A 609 4.59 0.44 -2.76
C GLU A 609 3.20 0.74 -3.34
N GLN A 610 2.96 1.96 -3.80
CA GLN A 610 1.72 2.32 -4.48
C GLN A 610 1.55 1.55 -5.81
N ASP A 611 2.64 1.38 -6.58
CA ASP A 611 2.63 0.63 -7.82
C ASP A 611 2.37 -0.87 -7.57
N ILE A 612 2.94 -1.44 -6.51
CA ILE A 612 2.67 -2.82 -6.07
C ILE A 612 1.19 -2.99 -5.73
N GLU A 613 0.63 -2.13 -4.89
CA GLU A 613 -0.78 -2.19 -4.48
C GLU A 613 -1.71 -2.13 -5.71
N THR A 614 -1.45 -1.21 -6.63
CA THR A 614 -2.20 -1.08 -7.88
C THR A 614 -2.11 -2.34 -8.75
N ASN A 615 -0.95 -2.99 -8.81
CA ASN A 615 -0.78 -4.20 -9.62
C ASN A 615 -1.40 -5.44 -8.98
N LEU A 616 -1.46 -5.51 -7.64
CA LEU A 616 -2.22 -6.54 -6.94
C LEU A 616 -3.72 -6.41 -7.21
N GLU A 617 -4.27 -5.20 -7.19
CA GLU A 617 -5.68 -4.94 -7.59
C GLU A 617 -5.94 -5.33 -9.05
N LYS A 618 -5.02 -4.98 -9.96
CA LYS A 618 -5.11 -5.38 -11.38
C LYS A 618 -5.04 -6.88 -11.57
N ALA A 619 -4.20 -7.58 -10.80
CA ALA A 619 -4.09 -9.03 -10.86
C ALA A 619 -5.42 -9.69 -10.49
N GLU A 620 -6.11 -9.20 -9.45
CA GLU A 620 -7.43 -9.70 -9.08
C GLU A 620 -8.47 -9.45 -10.18
N ALA A 621 -8.49 -8.25 -10.76
CA ALA A 621 -9.36 -7.95 -11.90
C ALA A 621 -9.06 -8.83 -13.11
N LEU A 622 -7.77 -9.16 -13.34
CA LEU A 622 -7.34 -10.03 -14.43
C LEU A 622 -7.82 -11.46 -14.23
N ARG A 623 -7.82 -11.99 -13.00
CA ARG A 623 -8.41 -13.32 -12.70
C ARG A 623 -9.85 -13.39 -13.16
N GLN A 624 -10.65 -12.40 -12.77
CA GLN A 624 -12.05 -12.32 -13.15
C GLN A 624 -12.23 -12.15 -14.67
N SER A 625 -11.38 -11.35 -15.32
CA SER A 625 -11.41 -11.21 -16.78
C SER A 625 -11.05 -12.50 -17.53
N ILE A 626 -10.10 -13.30 -17.02
CA ILE A 626 -9.71 -14.59 -17.61
C ILE A 626 -10.91 -15.54 -17.54
N LEU A 627 -11.52 -15.68 -16.36
CA LEU A 627 -12.69 -16.53 -16.17
C LEU A 627 -13.85 -16.10 -17.07
N LYS A 628 -14.15 -14.80 -17.12
CA LYS A 628 -15.20 -14.25 -17.99
C LYS A 628 -14.96 -14.61 -19.46
N LYS A 629 -13.73 -14.43 -19.97
CA LYS A 629 -13.39 -14.81 -21.35
C LYS A 629 -13.50 -16.31 -21.58
N ALA A 630 -13.16 -17.12 -20.58
CA ALA A 630 -13.30 -18.57 -20.63
C ALA A 630 -14.75 -18.98 -20.93
N PHE A 631 -15.70 -18.45 -20.16
CA PHE A 631 -17.12 -18.80 -20.29
C PHE A 631 -17.88 -18.00 -21.36
N GLU A 632 -17.25 -16.97 -21.93
CA GLU A 632 -17.68 -16.33 -23.19
C GLU A 632 -17.17 -17.07 -24.45
N GLY A 633 -16.32 -18.09 -24.31
CA GLY A 633 -15.73 -18.81 -25.45
C GLY A 633 -14.61 -18.03 -26.16
N LYS A 634 -13.99 -17.07 -25.47
CA LYS A 634 -12.99 -16.12 -26.02
C LYS A 634 -11.58 -16.28 -25.42
N LEU A 635 -11.36 -17.34 -24.64
CA LEU A 635 -10.08 -17.56 -23.97
C LEU A 635 -9.04 -18.24 -24.87
N LEU A 636 -9.48 -19.22 -25.67
CA LEU A 636 -8.64 -19.90 -26.64
C LEU A 636 -8.50 -19.04 -27.89
N ASN A 637 -7.32 -19.02 -28.49
CA ASN A 637 -7.12 -18.39 -29.80
C ASN A 637 -7.64 -19.29 -30.93
N GLU A 638 -7.71 -18.75 -32.15
CA GLU A 638 -8.25 -19.46 -33.33
C GLU A 638 -7.54 -20.81 -33.60
N ARG A 639 -6.22 -20.87 -33.41
CA ARG A 639 -5.44 -22.08 -33.62
C ARG A 639 -5.74 -23.13 -32.56
N GLU A 640 -5.73 -22.72 -31.29
CA GLU A 640 -6.09 -23.59 -30.15
C GLU A 640 -7.51 -24.14 -30.32
N LEU A 641 -8.46 -23.29 -30.75
CA LEU A 641 -9.84 -23.71 -30.97
C LEU A 641 -9.98 -24.72 -32.12
N ALA A 642 -9.33 -24.46 -33.27
CA ALA A 642 -9.36 -25.36 -34.41
C ALA A 642 -8.74 -26.74 -34.09
N GLU A 643 -7.66 -26.76 -33.32
CA GLU A 643 -7.03 -28.01 -32.85
C GLU A 643 -7.99 -28.81 -31.96
N VAL A 644 -8.69 -28.15 -31.05
CA VAL A 644 -9.65 -28.80 -30.15
C VAL A 644 -10.89 -29.30 -30.87
N GLN A 645 -11.40 -28.55 -31.86
CA GLN A 645 -12.53 -28.96 -32.69
C GLN A 645 -12.20 -30.12 -33.64
N GLY A 646 -10.92 -30.30 -33.96
CA GLY A 646 -10.42 -31.45 -34.71
C GLY A 646 -10.16 -32.71 -33.87
N ALA A 647 -10.37 -32.66 -32.55
CA ALA A 647 -10.14 -33.82 -31.67
C ALA A 647 -11.14 -34.95 -31.97
N GLU A 648 -10.67 -36.21 -31.88
CA GLU A 648 -11.49 -37.40 -32.19
C GLU A 648 -12.73 -37.52 -31.29
N ASP A 649 -12.63 -37.08 -30.04
CA ASP A 649 -13.72 -37.08 -29.07
C ASP A 649 -14.54 -35.78 -29.05
N TRP A 650 -14.36 -34.90 -30.04
CA TRP A 650 -15.16 -33.68 -30.16
C TRP A 650 -16.57 -33.99 -30.65
N GLU A 651 -17.55 -33.51 -29.90
CA GLU A 651 -18.97 -33.54 -30.23
C GLU A 651 -19.62 -32.27 -29.66
N PRO A 652 -20.72 -31.77 -30.24
CA PRO A 652 -21.48 -30.66 -29.67
C PRO A 652 -21.92 -30.95 -28.23
N ALA A 653 -21.96 -29.90 -27.40
CA ALA A 653 -22.33 -30.00 -25.99
C ALA A 653 -23.74 -30.56 -25.77
N GLU A 654 -24.67 -30.36 -26.70
CA GLU A 654 -25.99 -31.02 -26.65
C GLU A 654 -25.88 -32.55 -26.62
N VAL A 655 -24.95 -33.14 -27.39
CA VAL A 655 -24.76 -34.60 -27.44
C VAL A 655 -24.23 -35.10 -26.10
N LEU A 656 -23.23 -34.40 -25.55
CA LEU A 656 -22.71 -34.68 -24.21
C LEU A 656 -23.81 -34.58 -23.14
N LEU A 657 -24.62 -33.52 -23.17
CA LEU A 657 -25.72 -33.29 -22.25
C LEU A 657 -26.76 -34.42 -22.31
N GLU A 658 -27.10 -34.89 -23.51
CA GLU A 658 -28.02 -36.01 -23.67
C GLU A 658 -27.47 -37.32 -23.08
N ARG A 659 -26.16 -37.59 -23.25
CA ARG A 659 -25.52 -38.77 -22.65
C ARG A 659 -25.54 -38.72 -21.12
N ILE A 660 -25.31 -37.54 -20.53
CA ILE A 660 -25.39 -37.34 -19.07
C ILE A 660 -26.81 -37.66 -18.59
N ARG A 661 -27.83 -37.07 -19.22
CA ARG A 661 -29.25 -37.32 -18.89
C ARG A 661 -29.64 -38.79 -19.00
N ARG A 662 -29.21 -39.49 -20.06
CA ARG A 662 -29.51 -40.92 -20.25
C ARG A 662 -28.87 -41.79 -19.17
N LYS A 663 -27.62 -41.49 -18.76
CA LYS A 663 -26.96 -42.20 -17.66
C LYS A 663 -27.69 -42.00 -16.34
N GLU A 664 -28.12 -40.79 -16.02
CA GLU A 664 -28.88 -40.53 -14.78
C GLU A 664 -30.23 -41.24 -14.75
N GLN A 665 -30.98 -41.24 -15.88
CA GLN A 665 -32.25 -41.95 -15.97
C GLN A 665 -32.07 -43.47 -15.84
N GLY A 666 -30.99 -44.02 -16.41
CA GLY A 666 -30.62 -45.43 -16.24
C GLY A 666 -30.31 -45.80 -14.80
N MET A 667 -29.51 -44.98 -14.09
CA MET A 667 -29.20 -45.20 -12.67
C MET A 667 -30.45 -45.11 -11.78
N LYS A 668 -31.30 -44.08 -11.97
CA LYS A 668 -32.57 -43.93 -11.23
C LYS A 668 -33.54 -45.10 -11.46
N LYS A 669 -33.49 -45.72 -12.63
CA LYS A 669 -34.29 -46.91 -12.94
C LYS A 669 -33.75 -48.15 -12.22
N MET A 670 -32.42 -48.35 -12.23
CA MET A 670 -31.77 -49.45 -11.50
C MET A 670 -31.93 -49.34 -9.97
N GLU A 671 -31.87 -48.13 -9.41
CA GLU A 671 -32.09 -47.90 -7.98
C GLU A 671 -33.52 -48.26 -7.57
N LYS A 672 -34.53 -47.85 -8.37
CA LYS A 672 -35.93 -48.23 -8.14
C LYS A 672 -36.18 -49.72 -8.31
N GLU A 673 -35.45 -50.39 -9.20
CA GLU A 673 -35.54 -51.85 -9.39
C GLU A 673 -34.83 -52.64 -8.28
N ASN A 674 -33.88 -52.03 -7.55
CA ASN A 674 -33.22 -52.63 -6.39
C ASN A 674 -33.92 -52.31 -5.05
N GLU A 675 -34.83 -51.33 -5.02
CA GLU A 675 -35.69 -51.00 -3.88
C GLU A 675 -37.04 -51.75 -3.88
N LEU A 676 -37.38 -52.43 -4.99
CA LEU A 676 -38.50 -53.36 -5.16
C LEU A 676 -38.03 -54.80 -4.92
#